data_AF-A0A3R7A4V2-F1
#
_entry.id   AF-A0A3R7A4V2-F1
#
_cell.length_a   1.000
_cell.length_b   1.000
_cell.length_c   1.000
_cell.angle_alpha   90.00
_cell.angle_beta   90.00
_cell.angle_gamma   90.00
#
_symmetry.space_group_name_H-M   'P 1'
#
loop_
_entity.id
_entity.type
_entity.pdbx_description
1 polymer ?
#
loop_
_entity_poly.entity_id
_entity_poly.type
_entity_poly.pdbx_seq_one_letter_code
_entity_poly.pdbx_strand_id
1 'polypeptide(L)'
;RELLAALSLSAPSASSTCGIDGGCGPKSLASPVNDLTPEATAAEVDSAVRFYRLPKSNPKELGNVNFLRSLSDVADNEKPIFLQFQEIPGCHTCTDYGDNVLLDPLVVELLETVFTPVVIHNNSQEPSDVAALKQFNEPTWNNPVVHVLDPVSQTDLIPRIDGVYDLRGVLLQVLEALIVSQRPVPSWVDYVAIAQQLHVVRDADHRVVAVRKASVASTTFVMECYWAGETVLGGIDGVLSTLPGWIDGVEVVQVDYDENVLSYHDLLHAAASAGLEPMVHTDAQLQTAQHEKAANIRDRRAPHDALKVLSTVSYTETKYHLRSKLPLVALLPLTPLQEAHVHTLVARRQTQSVVERAVLTPRQVALLRRLEAVADRVPHAKDDAEALHALTPADRWQNVLRAVEAAEALSAPPHTFGFDLVYGIDTEQRCVYEDFGRPVLERAFGGYNGTIFAYGQTGSGKTFSMTGFAGNEAMEGLIPRMNKALFEKIQVEKANDPNKLFLVECSFFEIYNEIIYDLLDSSSAKDKKNKGLEIKEHSVLGIYVKDLQERVVESREEVIELMTLGASNRTVGYTNMNSESSRSHSIFVIKIHQKDSSDESKNVFAKVNLVDLAGSERAAGTGAVGTRLKEGANINKSLSALGNVINALVEDARTGKKSFIPYRNSKLTRVL
;
A
#
# COMPACT_ATOMS: atom_id res chain seq x y z
N ARG A 1 -20.17 1.06 -5.12
CA ARG A 1 -20.70 -0.33 -5.06
C ARG A 1 -19.57 -1.35 -4.93
N GLU A 2 -18.51 -1.31 -5.73
CA GLU A 2 -17.31 -2.16 -5.50
C GLU A 2 -16.52 -1.75 -4.24
N LEU A 3 -16.53 -0.47 -3.84
CA LEU A 3 -15.97 -0.01 -2.56
C LEU A 3 -16.70 -0.57 -1.32
N LEU A 4 -17.99 -0.93 -1.46
CA LEU A 4 -18.81 -1.50 -0.38
C LEU A 4 -18.54 -3.00 -0.19
N ALA A 5 -18.04 -3.68 -1.22
CA ALA A 5 -17.74 -5.12 -1.17
C ALA A 5 -16.44 -5.44 -0.42
N ALA A 6 -15.53 -4.47 -0.28
CA ALA A 6 -14.26 -4.64 0.43
C ALA A 6 -14.39 -4.62 1.97
N LEU A 7 -15.51 -4.08 2.49
CA LEU A 7 -15.81 -4.05 3.93
C LEU A 7 -16.90 -5.04 4.35
N SER A 8 -17.66 -5.59 3.39
CA SER A 8 -18.69 -6.60 3.68
C SER A 8 -18.12 -8.02 3.70
N LEU A 9 -17.39 -8.38 4.75
CA LEU A 9 -17.10 -9.79 5.03
C LEU A 9 -18.29 -10.41 5.81
N SER A 10 -19.17 -11.05 5.04
CA SER A 10 -20.11 -12.13 5.42
C SER A 10 -20.85 -12.05 6.76
N ALA A 11 -22.17 -11.81 6.68
CA ALA A 11 -23.11 -12.07 7.76
C ALA A 11 -23.21 -13.57 8.10
N PRO A 12 -23.47 -13.89 9.38
CA PRO A 12 -24.62 -14.73 9.68
C PRO A 12 -25.59 -14.02 10.63
N SER A 13 -26.87 -14.22 10.33
CA SER A 13 -28.03 -13.77 11.09
C SER A 13 -28.05 -14.28 12.53
N ALA A 14 -28.29 -13.40 13.51
CA ALA A 14 -29.12 -13.72 14.66
C ALA A 14 -29.72 -12.44 15.27
N SER A 15 -31.04 -12.45 15.39
CA SER A 15 -31.87 -11.44 16.03
C SER A 15 -31.64 -11.37 17.54
N SER A 16 -31.54 -10.17 18.10
CA SER A 16 -32.26 -9.84 19.34
C SER A 16 -32.46 -8.33 19.46
N THR A 17 -33.71 -7.94 19.62
CA THR A 17 -34.15 -6.57 19.90
C THR A 17 -34.01 -6.30 21.39
N CYS A 18 -33.24 -5.28 21.78
CA CYS A 18 -33.37 -4.66 23.09
C CYS A 18 -34.09 -3.31 22.93
N GLY A 19 -35.17 -3.17 23.70
CA GLY A 19 -36.12 -2.06 23.62
C GLY A 19 -35.50 -0.73 24.00
N ILE A 20 -35.90 0.28 23.22
CA ILE A 20 -35.70 1.70 23.46
C ILE A 20 -36.49 2.06 24.73
N ASP A 21 -35.91 2.90 25.58
CA ASP A 21 -36.43 3.49 26.83
C ASP A 21 -36.15 2.71 28.14
N GLY A 22 -34.94 2.92 28.68
CA GLY A 22 -34.59 2.58 30.06
C GLY A 22 -33.48 3.51 30.56
N GLY A 23 -33.85 4.53 31.33
CA GLY A 23 -32.90 5.45 31.96
C GLY A 23 -32.05 4.75 33.04
N CYS A 24 -30.92 4.17 32.64
CA CYS A 24 -29.90 3.68 33.56
C CYS A 24 -28.80 4.74 33.70
N GLY A 25 -28.91 5.58 34.72
CA GLY A 25 -27.81 6.41 35.21
C GLY A 25 -27.67 6.20 36.72
N PRO A 26 -26.48 5.87 37.24
CA PRO A 26 -26.28 5.83 38.69
C PRO A 26 -26.42 7.24 39.27
N LYS A 27 -27.19 7.34 40.36
CA LYS A 27 -27.30 8.55 41.17
C LYS A 27 -25.98 8.75 41.93
N SER A 28 -25.38 9.92 41.72
CA SER A 28 -24.31 10.54 42.53
C SER A 28 -23.07 9.69 42.85
N LEU A 29 -22.09 9.74 41.95
CA LEU A 29 -20.66 9.75 42.28
C LEU A 29 -20.01 10.81 41.38
N ALA A 30 -20.33 12.07 41.67
CA ALA A 30 -19.74 13.22 41.02
C ALA A 30 -18.47 13.61 41.78
N SER A 31 -17.32 13.21 41.25
CA SER A 31 -16.09 13.95 41.39
C SER A 31 -15.78 14.56 40.02
N PRO A 32 -15.68 15.90 39.89
CA PRO A 32 -15.16 16.49 38.67
C PRO A 32 -13.71 16.03 38.56
N VAL A 33 -13.35 15.41 37.45
CA VAL A 33 -11.93 15.37 37.06
C VAL A 33 -11.57 16.83 36.86
N ASN A 34 -10.83 17.40 37.81
CA ASN A 34 -10.42 18.80 37.76
C ASN A 34 -9.68 19.05 36.45
N ASP A 35 -10.12 20.08 35.72
CA ASP A 35 -9.37 20.71 34.64
C ASP A 35 -7.98 21.10 35.18
N LEU A 36 -6.97 20.27 34.95
CA LEU A 36 -5.57 20.57 35.28
C LEU A 36 -4.66 20.19 34.11
N THR A 37 -4.32 21.24 33.33
CA THR A 37 -3.02 21.56 32.70
C THR A 37 -2.47 20.72 31.52
N PRO A 38 -1.54 21.28 30.70
CA PRO A 38 -1.56 22.53 29.95
C PRO A 38 -1.82 22.31 28.45
N GLU A 39 -2.20 23.38 27.75
CA GLU A 39 -2.55 23.38 26.33
C GLU A 39 -1.35 23.03 25.44
N ALA A 40 -1.41 21.89 24.74
CA ALA A 40 -0.84 21.84 23.40
C ALA A 40 -1.69 22.79 22.55
N THR A 41 -1.09 23.89 22.09
CA THR A 41 -1.84 24.90 21.33
C THR A 41 -2.42 24.24 20.08
N ALA A 42 -3.60 24.70 19.63
CA ALA A 42 -4.21 24.21 18.38
C ALA A 42 -3.23 24.26 17.18
N ALA A 43 -2.17 25.09 17.24
CA ALA A 43 -1.10 25.20 16.25
C ALA A 43 -0.09 24.03 16.27
N GLU A 44 0.17 23.39 17.42
CA GLU A 44 1.02 22.19 17.51
C GLU A 44 0.31 20.97 16.92
N VAL A 45 -1.00 20.88 17.17
CA VAL A 45 -1.87 19.91 16.49
C VAL A 45 -1.86 20.19 15.00
N ASP A 46 -2.08 21.43 14.53
CA ASP A 46 -2.17 21.74 13.10
C ASP A 46 -0.85 21.57 12.31
N SER A 47 0.32 21.66 12.97
CA SER A 47 1.63 21.49 12.31
C SER A 47 2.12 20.03 12.27
N ALA A 48 1.85 19.23 13.31
CA ALA A 48 2.14 17.78 13.31
C ALA A 48 1.12 16.97 12.49
N VAL A 49 -0.08 17.53 12.27
CA VAL A 49 -1.23 16.90 11.58
C VAL A 49 -1.19 17.05 10.05
N ARG A 50 -0.12 17.57 9.43
CA ARG A 50 0.02 17.52 7.97
C ARG A 50 0.27 16.09 7.46
N PHE A 51 -0.84 15.37 7.34
CA PHE A 51 -1.09 14.10 6.67
C PHE A 51 0.00 13.07 6.89
N TYR A 52 -0.04 12.36 8.03
CA TYR A 52 0.64 11.07 8.11
C TYR A 52 0.22 10.23 6.90
N ARG A 53 1.23 9.90 6.09
CA ARG A 53 1.14 8.98 4.99
C ARG A 53 2.12 7.88 5.31
N LEU A 54 1.67 6.64 5.12
CA LEU A 54 2.61 5.52 5.09
C LEU A 54 3.71 5.84 4.07
N PRO A 55 4.98 5.54 4.37
CA PRO A 55 6.05 5.73 3.41
C PRO A 55 5.69 5.01 2.11
N LYS A 56 5.77 5.71 0.97
CA LYS A 56 5.36 5.14 -0.33
C LYS A 56 6.22 3.95 -0.76
N SER A 57 7.45 3.84 -0.24
CA SER A 57 8.42 2.81 -0.59
C SER A 57 9.53 2.70 0.46
N ASN A 58 9.19 2.41 1.73
CA ASN A 58 10.23 2.06 2.70
C ASN A 58 10.76 0.64 2.39
N PRO A 59 12.07 0.39 2.53
CA PRO A 59 12.57 -0.97 2.67
C PRO A 59 11.84 -1.70 3.80
N LYS A 60 11.66 -3.00 3.64
CA LYS A 60 10.92 -3.83 4.62
C LYS A 60 11.52 -3.72 6.02
N GLU A 61 12.84 -3.66 6.06
CA GLU A 61 13.71 -3.43 7.20
C GLU A 61 13.35 -2.22 8.06
N LEU A 62 12.75 -1.18 7.47
CA LEU A 62 12.42 0.09 8.13
C LEU A 62 10.95 0.21 8.54
N GLY A 63 10.12 -0.78 8.20
CA GLY A 63 8.70 -0.75 8.48
C GLY A 63 8.02 0.55 8.01
N ASN A 64 7.20 1.14 8.88
CA ASN A 64 6.36 2.31 8.57
C ASN A 64 6.88 3.63 9.15
N VAL A 65 8.10 3.66 9.69
CA VAL A 65 8.72 4.85 10.28
C VAL A 65 9.35 5.72 9.21
N ASN A 66 9.07 7.02 9.25
CA ASN A 66 9.69 8.03 8.40
C ASN A 66 11.05 8.43 8.96
N PHE A 67 12.12 7.74 8.54
CA PHE A 67 13.48 8.06 8.97
C PHE A 67 14.11 9.20 8.18
N LEU A 68 14.81 10.09 8.90
CA LEU A 68 15.85 10.94 8.32
C LEU A 68 17.07 10.09 7.94
N ARG A 69 17.83 10.51 6.92
CA ARG A 69 18.99 9.74 6.41
C ARG A 69 20.34 10.22 6.93
N SER A 70 20.35 11.31 7.70
CA SER A 70 21.56 11.85 8.31
C SER A 70 21.24 12.58 9.61
N LEU A 71 22.18 12.53 10.56
CA LEU A 71 22.14 13.36 11.76
C LEU A 71 22.17 14.87 11.45
N SER A 72 22.71 15.25 10.29
CA SER A 72 22.69 16.65 9.82
C SER A 72 21.30 17.14 9.43
N ASP A 73 20.36 16.22 9.18
CA ASP A 73 19.00 16.56 8.73
C ASP A 73 18.09 16.87 9.93
N VAL A 74 18.58 16.65 11.15
CA VAL A 74 17.86 16.96 12.39
C VAL A 74 17.80 18.49 12.53
N ALA A 75 16.64 19.06 12.18
CA ALA A 75 16.38 20.49 12.27
C ALA A 75 15.84 20.93 13.64
N ASP A 76 15.32 19.99 14.43
CA ASP A 76 14.68 20.22 15.72
C ASP A 76 15.56 19.68 16.86
N ASN A 77 15.94 20.57 17.77
CA ASN A 77 16.81 20.24 18.91
C ASN A 77 16.02 19.87 20.17
N GLU A 78 14.69 19.72 20.09
CA GLU A 78 13.82 19.49 21.24
C GLU A 78 13.40 18.04 21.47
N LYS A 79 13.74 17.09 20.60
CA LYS A 79 13.38 15.66 20.78
C LYS A 79 14.62 14.77 20.86
N PRO A 80 14.66 13.75 21.72
CA PRO A 80 15.76 12.78 21.70
C PRO A 80 15.85 12.10 20.32
N ILE A 81 17.06 11.83 19.85
CA ILE A 81 17.26 11.23 18.52
C ILE A 81 17.24 9.71 18.68
N PHE A 82 16.34 9.03 17.96
CA PHE A 82 16.36 7.58 17.81
C PHE A 82 17.20 7.26 16.58
N LEU A 83 18.46 6.89 16.78
CA LEU A 83 19.43 6.62 15.72
C LEU A 83 19.57 5.11 15.50
N GLN A 84 19.03 4.62 14.39
CA GLN A 84 19.06 3.22 14.03
C GLN A 84 20.16 2.93 13.00
N PHE A 85 21.02 1.98 13.32
CA PHE A 85 22.04 1.43 12.44
C PHE A 85 21.54 0.08 11.92
N GLN A 86 21.39 -0.06 10.60
CA GLN A 86 20.85 -1.28 9.99
C GLN A 86 21.36 -1.53 8.57
N GLU A 87 21.50 -2.80 8.19
CA GLU A 87 21.78 -3.18 6.81
C GLU A 87 20.54 -3.04 5.92
N ILE A 88 20.70 -2.42 4.74
CA ILE A 88 19.65 -2.34 3.72
C ILE A 88 20.23 -2.63 2.32
N PRO A 89 19.73 -3.66 1.60
CA PRO A 89 18.88 -4.73 2.12
C PRO A 89 19.63 -5.52 3.21
N GLY A 90 18.90 -5.96 4.23
CA GLY A 90 19.44 -6.64 5.41
C GLY A 90 19.13 -8.14 5.43
N CYS A 91 19.65 -8.84 6.44
CA CYS A 91 19.34 -10.25 6.68
C CYS A 91 17.93 -10.43 7.27
N HIS A 92 17.55 -11.68 7.57
CA HIS A 92 16.24 -12.00 8.14
C HIS A 92 15.95 -11.23 9.43
N THR A 93 16.94 -11.05 10.30
CA THR A 93 16.81 -10.27 11.54
C THR A 93 16.41 -8.82 11.26
N CYS A 94 17.01 -8.19 10.23
CA CYS A 94 16.68 -6.82 9.83
C CYS A 94 15.24 -6.72 9.30
N THR A 95 14.82 -7.68 8.48
CA THR A 95 13.44 -7.71 7.97
C THR A 95 12.44 -7.98 9.07
N ASP A 96 12.76 -8.85 10.02
CA ASP A 96 11.88 -9.21 11.15
C ASP A 96 11.77 -8.06 12.14
N TYR A 97 12.84 -7.30 12.36
CA TYR A 97 12.80 -6.08 13.15
C TYR A 97 11.86 -5.04 12.51
N GLY A 98 11.97 -4.86 11.19
CA GLY A 98 11.05 -4.05 10.40
C GLY A 98 9.60 -4.48 10.61
N ASP A 99 9.31 -5.78 10.43
CA ASP A 99 7.96 -6.33 10.49
C ASP A 99 7.33 -6.34 11.90
N ASN A 100 8.13 -6.63 12.93
CA ASN A 100 7.60 -6.87 14.28
C ASN A 100 7.73 -5.67 15.22
N VAL A 101 8.62 -4.72 14.92
CA VAL A 101 8.85 -3.53 15.75
C VAL A 101 8.40 -2.27 15.03
N LEU A 102 8.89 -2.06 13.80
CA LEU A 102 8.71 -0.78 13.10
C LEU A 102 7.41 -0.68 12.28
N LEU A 103 6.57 -1.71 12.27
CA LEU A 103 5.22 -1.67 11.69
C LEU A 103 4.13 -1.30 12.71
N ASP A 104 4.38 -1.45 14.02
CA ASP A 104 3.36 -1.20 15.04
C ASP A 104 2.94 0.29 15.04
N PRO A 105 1.67 0.63 14.77
CA PRO A 105 1.25 2.01 14.59
C PRO A 105 1.55 2.93 15.77
N LEU A 106 1.51 2.43 17.00
CA LEU A 106 1.77 3.20 18.21
C LEU A 106 3.26 3.38 18.47
N VAL A 107 4.10 2.43 18.05
CA VAL A 107 5.55 2.61 18.06
C VAL A 107 5.99 3.58 16.99
N VAL A 108 5.45 3.48 15.78
CA VAL A 108 5.73 4.47 14.73
C VAL A 108 5.32 5.87 15.21
N GLU A 109 4.17 5.97 15.88
CA GLU A 109 3.72 7.23 16.49
C GLU A 109 4.68 7.73 17.57
N LEU A 110 5.14 6.85 18.46
CA LEU A 110 6.09 7.18 19.52
C LEU A 110 7.39 7.74 18.92
N LEU A 111 7.95 7.02 17.94
CA LEU A 111 9.22 7.39 17.33
C LEU A 111 9.15 8.70 16.55
N GLU A 112 8.03 9.03 15.90
CA GLU A 112 7.92 10.27 15.12
C GLU A 112 7.40 11.47 15.94
N THR A 113 6.67 11.22 17.03
CA THR A 113 6.11 12.28 17.87
C THR A 113 7.05 12.66 19.01
N VAL A 114 7.61 11.67 19.70
CA VAL A 114 8.42 11.88 20.92
C VAL A 114 9.91 11.88 20.62
N PHE A 115 10.33 11.17 19.58
CA PHE A 115 11.72 11.11 19.13
C PHE A 115 11.89 11.77 17.76
N THR A 116 13.15 11.92 17.35
CA THR A 116 13.52 12.19 15.96
C THR A 116 14.17 10.92 15.38
N PRO A 117 13.46 10.18 14.50
CA PRO A 117 13.98 8.92 13.97
C PRO A 117 14.97 9.21 12.83
N VAL A 118 16.19 8.70 12.99
CA VAL A 118 17.27 8.77 12.01
C VAL A 118 17.75 7.35 11.73
N VAL A 119 17.92 7.00 10.46
CA VAL A 119 18.50 5.71 10.08
C VAL A 119 19.83 5.91 9.37
N ILE A 120 20.78 5.05 9.69
CA ILE A 120 22.08 4.90 9.03
C ILE A 120 22.13 3.51 8.41
N HIS A 121 22.51 3.45 7.14
CA HIS A 121 22.65 2.18 6.45
C HIS A 121 24.08 1.68 6.62
N ASN A 122 24.28 0.62 7.40
CA ASN A 122 25.64 0.24 7.81
C ASN A 122 26.48 -0.34 6.66
N ASN A 123 25.80 -0.86 5.63
CA ASN A 123 26.40 -1.40 4.41
C ASN A 123 26.45 -0.38 3.25
N SER A 124 26.17 0.89 3.53
CA SER A 124 26.19 1.99 2.55
C SER A 124 27.59 2.57 2.37
N GLN A 125 27.84 3.14 1.19
CA GLN A 125 29.05 3.91 0.89
C GLN A 125 28.81 5.42 0.92
N GLU A 126 27.61 5.86 1.32
CA GLU A 126 27.30 7.28 1.43
C GLU A 126 28.19 7.96 2.49
N PRO A 127 28.76 9.13 2.20
CA PRO A 127 29.67 9.80 3.12
C PRO A 127 29.09 10.08 4.51
N SER A 128 27.78 10.37 4.60
CA SER A 128 27.08 10.60 5.87
C SER A 128 26.97 9.33 6.70
N ASP A 129 26.62 8.19 6.08
CA ASP A 129 26.54 6.89 6.75
C ASP A 129 27.92 6.46 7.27
N VAL A 130 28.97 6.60 6.44
CA VAL A 130 30.36 6.28 6.82
C VAL A 130 30.86 7.16 7.97
N ALA A 131 30.52 8.45 7.97
CA ALA A 131 30.88 9.36 9.05
C ALA A 131 30.18 8.97 10.37
N ALA A 132 28.89 8.63 10.31
CA ALA A 132 28.14 8.18 11.47
C ALA A 132 28.68 6.87 12.04
N LEU A 133 28.96 5.86 11.19
CA LEU A 133 29.59 4.60 11.63
C LEU A 133 30.90 4.85 12.39
N LYS A 134 31.73 5.77 11.90
CA LYS A 134 32.98 6.16 12.57
C LYS A 134 32.74 6.90 13.88
N GLN A 135 31.75 7.80 13.93
CA GLN A 135 31.39 8.58 15.13
C GLN A 135 30.96 7.67 16.28
N PHE A 136 30.12 6.67 15.99
CA PHE A 136 29.57 5.75 17.00
C PHE A 136 30.35 4.45 17.13
N ASN A 137 31.43 4.29 16.36
CA ASN A 137 32.25 3.07 16.32
C ASN A 137 31.45 1.80 15.98
N GLU A 138 30.49 1.94 15.06
CA GLU A 138 29.67 0.84 14.55
C GLU A 138 30.34 0.16 13.34
N PRO A 139 30.30 -1.19 13.25
CA PRO A 139 30.82 -1.92 12.11
C PRO A 139 29.92 -1.78 10.88
N THR A 140 30.48 -2.05 9.69
CA THR A 140 29.72 -2.08 8.43
C THR A 140 28.84 -3.32 8.26
N TRP A 141 28.87 -4.24 9.23
CA TRP A 141 27.98 -5.40 9.32
C TRP A 141 27.38 -5.45 10.72
N ASN A 142 26.06 -5.35 10.83
CA ASN A 142 25.40 -5.47 12.12
C ASN A 142 23.95 -5.92 11.98
N ASN A 143 23.48 -6.65 13.00
CA ASN A 143 22.04 -6.72 13.25
C ASN A 143 21.52 -5.31 13.62
N PRO A 144 20.21 -5.10 13.65
CA PRO A 144 19.64 -3.80 14.02
C PRO A 144 20.19 -3.30 15.36
N VAL A 145 20.75 -2.10 15.38
CA VAL A 145 21.30 -1.47 16.58
C VAL A 145 20.72 -0.08 16.73
N VAL A 146 20.42 0.31 17.97
CA VAL A 146 19.81 1.62 18.25
C VAL A 146 20.65 2.37 19.27
N HIS A 147 20.92 3.62 18.96
CA HIS A 147 21.40 4.63 19.89
C HIS A 147 20.27 5.63 20.15
N VAL A 148 20.11 6.05 21.41
CA VAL A 148 19.15 7.10 21.76
C VAL A 148 19.92 8.29 22.30
N LEU A 149 19.95 9.38 21.53
CA LEU A 149 20.87 10.49 21.76
C LEU A 149 20.19 11.72 22.32
N ASP A 150 20.94 12.48 23.10
CA ASP A 150 20.60 13.87 23.39
C ASP A 150 20.67 14.68 22.09
N PRO A 151 19.65 15.50 21.76
CA PRO A 151 19.63 16.22 20.49
C PRO A 151 20.72 17.28 20.35
N VAL A 152 21.26 17.79 21.45
CA VAL A 152 22.25 18.88 21.44
C VAL A 152 23.66 18.32 21.46
N SER A 153 23.96 17.44 22.42
CA SER A 153 25.31 16.88 22.55
C SER A 153 25.57 15.68 21.63
N GLN A 154 24.51 15.05 21.09
CA GLN A 154 24.57 13.80 20.33
C GLN A 154 25.28 12.66 21.08
N THR A 155 25.19 12.67 22.41
CA THR A 155 25.69 11.60 23.27
C THR A 155 24.55 10.67 23.67
N ASP A 156 24.85 9.39 23.81
CA ASP A 156 23.92 8.38 24.28
C ASP A 156 23.29 8.76 25.64
N LEU A 157 21.95 8.84 25.68
CA LEU A 157 21.17 9.05 26.91
C LEU A 157 21.06 7.76 27.73
N ILE A 158 21.09 6.62 27.04
CA ILE A 158 21.04 5.27 27.61
C ILE A 158 22.11 4.41 26.93
N PRO A 159 22.51 3.29 27.54
CA PRO A 159 23.40 2.34 26.88
C PRO A 159 22.85 1.94 25.50
N ARG A 160 23.77 1.83 24.53
CA ARG A 160 23.51 1.30 23.19
C ARG A 160 22.64 0.04 23.25
N ILE A 161 21.58 0.01 22.45
CA ILE A 161 20.62 -1.09 22.38
C ILE A 161 21.08 -2.08 21.29
N ASP A 162 21.45 -3.29 21.70
CA ASP A 162 21.80 -4.39 20.81
C ASP A 162 21.31 -5.75 21.33
N GLY A 163 21.17 -6.72 20.42
CA GLY A 163 20.69 -8.05 20.78
C GLY A 163 19.20 -8.11 21.17
N VAL A 164 18.48 -6.98 21.09
CA VAL A 164 17.07 -6.86 21.44
C VAL A 164 16.26 -6.49 20.21
N TYR A 165 15.49 -7.45 19.72
CA TYR A 165 14.78 -7.34 18.43
C TYR A 165 13.28 -7.57 18.55
N ASP A 166 12.76 -7.65 19.78
CA ASP A 166 11.34 -7.72 20.06
C ASP A 166 10.79 -6.36 20.51
N LEU A 167 9.51 -6.14 20.21
CA LEU A 167 8.80 -4.89 20.44
C LEU A 167 8.88 -4.41 21.90
N ARG A 168 8.66 -5.32 22.85
CA ARG A 168 8.66 -5.02 24.28
C ARG A 168 10.06 -4.61 24.77
N GLY A 169 11.08 -5.37 24.36
CA GLY A 169 12.46 -5.10 24.74
C GLY A 169 12.97 -3.77 24.20
N VAL A 170 12.64 -3.44 22.95
CA VAL A 170 12.96 -2.13 22.35
C VAL A 170 12.22 -1.01 23.09
N LEU A 171 10.92 -1.15 23.32
CA LEU A 171 10.13 -0.13 24.00
C LEU A 171 10.59 0.12 25.43
N LEU A 172 10.94 -0.92 26.19
CA LEU A 172 11.48 -0.76 27.55
C LEU A 172 12.69 0.17 27.56
N GLN A 173 13.67 -0.10 26.70
CA GLN A 173 14.90 0.70 26.63
C GLN A 173 14.63 2.10 26.08
N VAL A 174 13.83 2.23 25.02
CA VAL A 174 13.48 3.53 24.44
C VAL A 174 12.75 4.42 25.44
N LEU A 175 11.84 3.87 26.25
CA LEU A 175 11.12 4.63 27.28
C LEU A 175 12.04 5.01 28.47
N GLU A 176 13.05 4.20 28.80
CA GLU A 176 14.05 4.57 29.82
C GLU A 176 14.85 5.82 29.42
N ALA A 177 15.09 6.03 28.13
CA ALA A 177 15.73 7.26 27.65
C ALA A 177 14.92 8.52 27.96
N LEU A 178 13.59 8.41 28.08
CA LEU A 178 12.73 9.53 28.45
C LEU A 178 12.97 9.98 29.90
N ILE A 179 13.38 9.08 30.79
CA ILE A 179 13.76 9.41 32.18
C ILE A 179 14.94 10.38 32.19
N VAL A 180 15.95 10.10 31.36
CA VAL A 180 17.16 10.92 31.27
C VAL A 180 16.87 12.25 30.56
N SER A 181 15.98 12.23 29.55
CA SER A 181 15.60 13.44 28.81
C SER A 181 14.95 14.52 29.69
N GLN A 182 14.29 14.13 30.80
CA GLN A 182 13.56 15.03 31.71
C GLN A 182 12.54 15.93 31.01
N ARG A 183 12.00 15.47 29.87
CA ARG A 183 10.98 16.17 29.10
C ARG A 183 9.58 15.69 29.50
N PRO A 184 8.57 16.58 29.49
CA PRO A 184 7.19 16.15 29.56
C PRO A 184 6.88 15.23 28.38
N VAL A 185 6.27 14.08 28.67
CA VAL A 185 5.91 13.10 27.65
C VAL A 185 4.37 13.06 27.56
N PRO A 186 3.77 13.01 26.37
CA PRO A 186 2.32 12.90 26.24
C PRO A 186 1.75 11.70 27.02
N SER A 187 0.57 11.86 27.60
CA SER A 187 -0.10 10.81 28.38
C SER A 187 -0.43 9.58 27.54
N TRP A 188 -0.66 9.73 26.23
CA TRP A 188 -1.00 8.60 25.37
C TRP A 188 0.13 7.56 25.26
N VAL A 189 1.38 7.94 25.59
CA VAL A 189 2.53 7.00 25.65
C VAL A 189 2.28 5.88 26.65
N ASP A 190 1.46 6.12 27.67
CA ASP A 190 1.10 5.11 28.68
C ASP A 190 0.34 3.94 28.04
N TYR A 191 -0.50 4.20 27.03
CA TYR A 191 -1.19 3.13 26.29
C TYR A 191 -0.23 2.25 25.47
N VAL A 192 0.84 2.84 24.94
CA VAL A 192 1.87 2.09 24.19
C VAL A 192 2.67 1.19 25.14
N ALA A 193 3.06 1.73 26.29
CA ALA A 193 3.77 0.98 27.32
C ALA A 193 2.93 -0.19 27.85
N ILE A 194 1.67 0.07 28.20
CA ILE A 194 0.77 -0.94 28.76
C ILE A 194 0.48 -2.04 27.74
N ALA A 195 0.35 -1.72 26.45
CA ALA A 195 0.19 -2.72 25.39
C ALA A 195 1.36 -3.73 25.36
N GLN A 196 2.53 -3.36 25.88
CA GLN A 196 3.70 -4.22 26.03
C GLN A 196 3.99 -4.64 27.49
N GLN A 197 2.99 -4.58 28.37
CA GLN A 197 3.12 -4.93 29.80
C GLN A 197 4.21 -4.12 30.52
N LEU A 198 4.29 -2.82 30.20
CA LEU A 198 5.15 -1.85 30.85
C LEU A 198 4.29 -0.76 31.51
N HIS A 199 4.75 -0.24 32.64
CA HIS A 199 4.11 0.85 33.37
C HIS A 199 5.06 2.04 33.47
N VAL A 200 4.60 3.19 32.98
CA VAL A 200 5.33 4.46 33.00
C VAL A 200 4.92 5.22 34.26
N VAL A 201 5.87 5.47 35.16
CA VAL A 201 5.66 6.27 36.36
C VAL A 201 6.05 7.71 36.03
N ARG A 202 5.17 8.66 36.38
CA ARG A 202 5.34 10.08 36.08
C ARG A 202 5.37 10.94 37.34
N ASP A 203 6.05 12.07 37.27
CA ASP A 203 5.95 13.13 38.28
C ASP A 203 4.78 14.09 38.00
N ALA A 204 4.64 15.11 38.84
CA ALA A 204 3.60 16.13 38.72
C ALA A 204 3.73 17.02 37.46
N ASP A 205 4.91 17.05 36.83
CA ASP A 205 5.18 17.79 35.60
C ASP A 205 5.03 16.89 34.34
N HIS A 206 4.43 15.70 34.50
CA HIS A 206 4.26 14.68 33.46
C HIS A 206 5.57 14.13 32.86
N ARG A 207 6.70 14.29 33.55
CA ARG A 207 7.98 13.69 33.14
C ARG A 207 8.02 12.23 33.58
N VAL A 208 8.64 11.39 32.76
CA VAL A 208 8.85 9.98 33.10
C VAL A 208 9.96 9.88 34.15
N VAL A 209 9.68 9.23 35.29
CA VAL A 209 10.65 9.03 36.38
C VAL A 209 11.05 7.57 36.56
N ALA A 210 10.23 6.63 36.09
CA ALA A 210 10.57 5.22 36.04
C ALA A 210 9.74 4.49 34.98
N VAL A 211 10.30 3.43 34.41
CA VAL A 211 9.58 2.45 33.60
C VAL A 211 9.70 1.11 34.33
N ARG A 212 8.57 0.45 34.58
CA ARG A 212 8.50 -0.82 35.33
C ARG A 212 7.81 -1.88 34.49
N LYS A 213 8.06 -3.15 34.81
CA LYS A 213 7.21 -4.23 34.31
C LYS A 213 5.85 -4.13 35.01
N ALA A 214 4.77 -4.11 34.24
CA ALA A 214 3.42 -4.13 34.80
C ALA A 214 3.17 -5.49 35.49
N SER A 215 2.54 -5.48 36.67
CA SER A 215 2.09 -6.69 37.37
C SER A 215 0.60 -6.86 37.10
N VAL A 216 0.29 -7.49 35.97
CA VAL A 216 -1.10 -7.63 35.53
C VAL A 216 -1.80 -8.72 36.34
N ALA A 217 -2.84 -8.34 37.08
CA ALA A 217 -3.77 -9.24 37.73
C ALA A 217 -5.16 -9.08 37.15
N SER A 218 -5.97 -10.14 37.28
CA SER A 218 -7.36 -10.14 36.81
C SER A 218 -8.33 -10.41 37.94
N THR A 219 -9.48 -9.74 37.90
CA THR A 219 -10.62 -10.05 38.76
C THR A 219 -11.92 -9.91 37.99
N THR A 220 -13.06 -10.27 38.58
CA THR A 220 -14.35 -10.13 37.92
C THR A 220 -15.38 -9.56 38.87
N PHE A 221 -16.25 -8.70 38.36
CA PHE A 221 -17.36 -8.15 39.11
C PHE A 221 -18.68 -8.51 38.43
N VAL A 222 -19.69 -8.76 39.24
CA VAL A 222 -21.06 -9.04 38.82
C VAL A 222 -21.87 -7.75 38.87
N MET A 223 -22.79 -7.60 37.93
CA MET A 223 -23.60 -6.40 37.77
C MET A 223 -24.89 -6.68 37.03
N GLU A 224 -25.83 -5.73 37.08
CA GLU A 224 -27.07 -5.79 36.32
C GLU A 224 -26.88 -5.46 34.83
N CYS A 225 -25.89 -4.62 34.52
CA CYS A 225 -25.56 -4.21 33.16
C CYS A 225 -24.04 -4.08 32.99
N TYR A 226 -23.43 -4.92 32.16
CA TYR A 226 -21.98 -4.89 31.94
C TYR A 226 -21.48 -3.58 31.32
N TRP A 227 -22.27 -2.91 30.48
CA TRP A 227 -21.90 -1.59 29.93
C TRP A 227 -21.77 -0.52 31.02
N ALA A 228 -22.63 -0.58 32.04
CA ALA A 228 -22.57 0.32 33.17
C ALA A 228 -21.36 0.01 34.06
N GLY A 229 -21.07 -1.26 34.34
CA GLY A 229 -19.89 -1.58 35.15
C GLY A 229 -18.57 -1.42 34.41
N GLU A 230 -18.49 -1.60 33.10
CA GLU A 230 -17.30 -1.20 32.32
C GLU A 230 -17.03 0.31 32.44
N THR A 231 -18.08 1.14 32.47
CA THR A 231 -17.95 2.59 32.68
C THR A 231 -17.43 2.94 34.08
N VAL A 232 -17.84 2.18 35.09
CA VAL A 232 -17.39 2.38 36.47
C VAL A 232 -15.95 1.91 36.62
N LEU A 233 -15.67 0.66 36.25
CA LEU A 233 -14.42 -0.04 36.49
C LEU A 233 -13.31 0.46 35.56
N GLY A 234 -13.60 0.70 34.29
CA GLY A 234 -12.63 1.19 33.31
C GLY A 234 -12.15 2.62 33.56
N GLY A 235 -12.82 3.36 34.44
CA GLY A 235 -12.44 4.72 34.83
C GLY A 235 -11.62 4.81 36.11
N ILE A 236 -11.12 3.68 36.61
CA ILE A 236 -10.28 3.61 37.81
C ILE A 236 -8.82 3.58 37.36
N ASP A 237 -8.01 4.50 37.87
CA ASP A 237 -6.58 4.54 37.59
C ASP A 237 -5.92 3.21 37.98
N GLY A 238 -5.13 2.64 37.07
CA GLY A 238 -4.51 1.32 37.22
C GLY A 238 -5.31 0.17 36.60
N VAL A 239 -6.54 0.38 36.13
CA VAL A 239 -7.26 -0.58 35.28
C VAL A 239 -6.70 -0.54 33.85
N LEU A 240 -6.30 -1.70 33.33
CA LEU A 240 -5.65 -1.87 32.03
C LEU A 240 -6.63 -2.34 30.95
N SER A 241 -7.62 -3.14 31.31
CA SER A 241 -8.61 -3.61 30.37
C SER A 241 -9.91 -3.96 31.10
N THR A 242 -11.02 -3.83 30.39
CA THR A 242 -12.32 -4.37 30.84
C THR A 242 -12.89 -5.24 29.74
N LEU A 243 -13.40 -6.41 30.14
CA LEU A 243 -13.97 -7.39 29.25
C LEU A 243 -15.36 -7.78 29.76
N PRO A 244 -16.44 -7.46 29.02
CA PRO A 244 -17.78 -7.88 29.40
C PRO A 244 -18.04 -9.35 29.09
N GLY A 245 -18.94 -9.96 29.83
CA GLY A 245 -19.44 -11.29 29.51
C GLY A 245 -20.48 -11.80 30.48
N TRP A 246 -20.71 -13.10 30.42
CA TRP A 246 -21.68 -13.80 31.23
C TRP A 246 -21.05 -14.98 31.95
N ILE A 247 -21.43 -15.18 33.21
CA ILE A 247 -21.08 -16.36 34.01
C ILE A 247 -22.33 -16.76 34.78
N ASP A 248 -22.74 -18.03 34.70
CA ASP A 248 -23.89 -18.58 35.43
C ASP A 248 -25.19 -17.76 35.30
N GLY A 249 -25.45 -17.22 34.10
CA GLY A 249 -26.66 -16.44 33.81
C GLY A 249 -26.70 -15.03 34.40
N VAL A 250 -25.56 -14.51 34.90
CA VAL A 250 -25.42 -13.11 35.29
C VAL A 250 -24.41 -12.37 34.43
N GLU A 251 -24.64 -11.07 34.28
CA GLU A 251 -23.72 -10.17 33.59
C GLU A 251 -22.51 -9.85 34.48
N VAL A 252 -21.34 -9.84 33.86
CA VAL A 252 -20.07 -9.65 34.54
C VAL A 252 -19.11 -8.81 33.70
N VAL A 253 -18.16 -8.17 34.37
CA VAL A 253 -17.02 -7.51 33.75
C VAL A 253 -15.76 -8.06 34.39
N GLN A 254 -14.92 -8.69 33.58
CA GLN A 254 -13.56 -9.01 33.96
C GLN A 254 -12.71 -7.75 33.81
N VAL A 255 -11.86 -7.49 34.80
CA VAL A 255 -10.98 -6.33 34.86
C VAL A 255 -9.56 -6.84 34.98
N ASP A 256 -8.70 -6.43 34.05
CA ASP A 256 -7.26 -6.56 34.20
C ASP A 256 -6.72 -5.24 34.75
N TYR A 257 -5.87 -5.30 35.78
CA TYR A 257 -5.33 -4.13 36.45
C TYR A 257 -3.85 -4.33 36.82
N ASP A 258 -3.08 -3.25 36.92
CA ASP A 258 -1.70 -3.30 37.39
C ASP A 258 -1.65 -3.20 38.92
N GLU A 259 -1.22 -4.27 39.57
CA GLU A 259 -1.11 -4.34 41.04
C GLU A 259 -0.10 -3.35 41.62
N ASN A 260 0.81 -2.81 40.80
CA ASN A 260 1.72 -1.77 41.23
C ASN A 260 1.03 -0.40 41.39
N VAL A 261 -0.14 -0.22 40.77
CA VAL A 261 -0.89 1.04 40.72
C VAL A 261 -2.16 0.94 41.54
N LEU A 262 -2.88 -0.18 41.39
CA LEU A 262 -4.19 -0.40 41.98
C LEU A 262 -4.20 -1.73 42.73
N SER A 263 -4.39 -1.67 44.05
CA SER A 263 -4.54 -2.90 44.83
C SER A 263 -5.92 -3.53 44.60
N TYR A 264 -6.02 -4.86 44.77
CA TYR A 264 -7.33 -5.53 44.73
C TYR A 264 -8.32 -4.95 45.75
N HIS A 265 -7.81 -4.57 46.92
CA HIS A 265 -8.60 -3.93 47.97
C HIS A 265 -9.23 -2.62 47.49
N ASP A 266 -8.45 -1.74 46.88
CA ASP A 266 -8.93 -0.43 46.44
C ASP A 266 -9.89 -0.56 45.26
N LEU A 267 -9.60 -1.48 44.33
CA LEU A 267 -10.51 -1.83 43.24
C LEU A 267 -11.83 -2.38 43.77
N LEU A 268 -11.79 -3.30 44.73
CA LEU A 268 -12.98 -3.85 45.38
C LEU A 268 -13.80 -2.76 46.08
N HIS A 269 -13.14 -1.87 46.82
CA HIS A 269 -13.80 -0.79 47.52
C HIS A 269 -14.51 0.17 46.55
N ALA A 270 -13.84 0.53 45.44
CA ALA A 270 -14.42 1.35 44.38
C ALA A 270 -15.61 0.66 43.70
N ALA A 271 -15.48 -0.64 43.39
CA ALA A 271 -16.55 -1.43 42.78
C ALA A 271 -17.77 -1.58 43.70
N ALA A 272 -17.54 -1.88 44.99
CA ALA A 272 -18.61 -1.99 45.98
C ALA A 272 -19.34 -0.66 46.21
N SER A 273 -18.61 0.46 46.20
CA SER A 273 -19.21 1.81 46.27
C SER A 273 -20.14 2.12 45.10
N ALA A 274 -19.95 1.44 43.97
CA ALA A 274 -20.81 1.53 42.78
C ALA A 274 -21.89 0.43 42.73
N GLY A 275 -22.04 -0.38 43.79
CA GLY A 275 -23.03 -1.46 43.88
C GLY A 275 -22.67 -2.72 43.10
N LEU A 276 -21.39 -2.92 42.75
CA LEU A 276 -20.91 -4.10 42.03
C LEU A 276 -20.47 -5.19 43.01
N GLU A 277 -20.81 -6.46 42.73
CA GLU A 277 -20.45 -7.58 43.60
C GLU A 277 -19.14 -8.25 43.13
N PRO A 278 -18.17 -8.52 44.00
CA PRO A 278 -16.96 -9.23 43.60
C PRO A 278 -17.23 -10.69 43.27
N MET A 279 -16.53 -11.16 42.24
CA MET A 279 -16.36 -12.56 41.93
C MET A 279 -14.88 -12.94 41.99
N VAL A 280 -14.54 -13.79 42.96
CA VAL A 280 -13.16 -14.09 43.34
C VAL A 280 -12.58 -15.27 42.56
N HIS A 281 -11.31 -15.15 42.18
CA HIS A 281 -10.55 -16.12 41.38
C HIS A 281 -9.52 -16.87 42.21
N THR A 282 -9.10 -16.30 43.34
CA THR A 282 -8.06 -16.86 44.23
C THR A 282 -8.50 -16.85 45.69
N ASP A 283 -7.86 -17.67 46.53
CA ASP A 283 -8.06 -17.62 47.99
C ASP A 283 -7.72 -16.25 48.58
N ALA A 284 -6.70 -15.57 48.05
CA ALA A 284 -6.32 -14.23 48.49
C ALA A 284 -7.45 -13.21 48.23
N GLN A 285 -8.04 -13.23 47.03
CA GLN A 285 -9.19 -12.38 46.72
C GLN A 285 -10.40 -12.68 47.60
N LEU A 286 -10.66 -13.96 47.90
CA LEU A 286 -11.73 -14.35 48.83
C LEU A 286 -11.49 -13.77 50.23
N GLN A 287 -10.28 -13.92 50.77
CA GLN A 287 -9.93 -13.41 52.09
C GLN A 287 -10.08 -11.89 52.16
N THR A 288 -9.60 -11.15 51.15
CA THR A 288 -9.76 -9.70 51.08
C THR A 288 -11.24 -9.31 51.01
N ALA A 289 -12.04 -9.96 50.17
CA ALA A 289 -13.46 -9.65 50.05
C ALA A 289 -14.26 -9.92 51.33
N GLN A 290 -13.89 -10.97 52.08
CA GLN A 290 -14.46 -11.27 53.39
C GLN A 290 -14.06 -10.24 54.45
N HIS A 291 -12.79 -9.79 54.43
CA HIS A 291 -12.29 -8.76 55.34
C HIS A 291 -13.01 -7.42 55.14
N GLU A 292 -13.22 -7.02 53.89
CA GLU A 292 -13.96 -5.80 53.50
C GLU A 292 -15.47 -5.91 53.69
N LYS A 293 -15.97 -7.04 54.21
CA LYS A 293 -17.40 -7.32 54.43
C LYS A 293 -18.24 -7.06 53.18
N ALA A 294 -17.73 -7.47 52.01
CA ALA A 294 -18.47 -7.37 50.76
C ALA A 294 -19.82 -8.09 50.91
N ALA A 295 -20.92 -7.42 50.53
CA ALA A 295 -22.28 -7.86 50.84
C ALA A 295 -22.62 -9.23 50.24
N ASN A 296 -22.16 -9.50 49.02
CA ASN A 296 -22.28 -10.77 48.32
C ASN A 296 -20.95 -11.06 47.63
N ILE A 297 -20.40 -12.27 47.81
CA ILE A 297 -19.15 -12.71 47.17
C ILE A 297 -19.47 -13.94 46.34
N ARG A 298 -19.18 -13.90 45.04
CA ARG A 298 -19.33 -15.07 44.15
C ARG A 298 -17.98 -15.75 43.95
N ASP A 299 -18.01 -17.08 43.82
CA ASP A 299 -16.81 -17.87 43.61
C ASP A 299 -16.70 -18.31 42.15
N ARG A 300 -15.62 -17.87 41.47
CA ARG A 300 -15.28 -18.30 40.11
C ARG A 300 -14.42 -19.57 40.10
N ARG A 301 -13.85 -19.95 41.24
CA ARG A 301 -13.03 -21.14 41.39
C ARG A 301 -13.94 -22.37 41.27
N ALA A 302 -13.65 -23.26 40.33
CA ALA A 302 -14.35 -24.53 40.18
C ALA A 302 -13.50 -25.69 40.77
N PRO A 303 -14.09 -26.89 40.98
CA PRO A 303 -13.32 -28.07 41.35
C PRO A 303 -12.22 -28.36 40.32
N HIS A 304 -11.06 -28.86 40.78
CA HIS A 304 -9.87 -29.17 39.95
C HIS A 304 -9.12 -27.96 39.37
N ASP A 305 -9.05 -26.84 40.10
CA ASP A 305 -8.25 -25.64 39.77
C ASP A 305 -8.61 -24.95 38.44
N ALA A 306 -9.78 -25.24 37.87
CA ALA A 306 -10.27 -24.56 36.68
C ALA A 306 -11.16 -23.36 37.05
N LEU A 307 -10.98 -22.21 36.40
CA LEU A 307 -11.91 -21.08 36.50
C LEU A 307 -13.17 -21.35 35.66
N LYS A 308 -14.33 -20.88 36.12
CA LYS A 308 -15.53 -20.84 35.28
C LYS A 308 -15.27 -20.05 34.00
N VAL A 309 -15.69 -20.62 32.87
CA VAL A 309 -15.51 -20.03 31.53
C VAL A 309 -16.41 -18.81 31.40
N LEU A 310 -15.84 -17.69 31.01
CA LEU A 310 -16.57 -16.49 30.65
C LEU A 310 -17.16 -16.69 29.25
N SER A 311 -18.48 -16.77 29.12
CA SER A 311 -19.10 -16.65 27.79
C SER A 311 -19.11 -15.16 27.44
N THR A 312 -18.13 -14.74 26.65
CA THR A 312 -17.95 -13.34 26.27
C THR A 312 -19.09 -12.90 25.37
N VAL A 313 -19.62 -11.70 25.61
CA VAL A 313 -20.29 -10.98 24.54
C VAL A 313 -19.18 -10.64 23.55
N SER A 314 -19.39 -10.97 22.28
CA SER A 314 -18.33 -11.04 21.27
C SER A 314 -17.36 -9.85 21.32
N TYR A 315 -16.05 -10.14 21.27
CA TYR A 315 -14.96 -9.16 21.07
C TYR A 315 -15.12 -8.31 19.79
N THR A 316 -16.11 -8.63 18.94
CA THR A 316 -16.40 -7.93 17.70
C THR A 316 -17.19 -6.64 17.92
N GLU A 317 -17.94 -6.46 19.02
CA GLU A 317 -18.78 -5.27 19.20
C GLU A 317 -18.00 -4.12 19.87
N THR A 318 -17.81 -3.00 19.16
CA THR A 318 -17.30 -1.73 19.72
C THR A 318 -18.14 -1.30 20.92
N LYS A 319 -17.50 -0.81 22.00
CA LYS A 319 -18.20 -0.48 23.25
C LYS A 319 -19.40 0.48 23.03
N TYR A 320 -20.55 0.18 23.64
CA TYR A 320 -21.84 0.80 23.34
C TYR A 320 -21.83 2.33 23.33
N HIS A 321 -21.29 2.99 24.36
CA HIS A 321 -21.30 4.46 24.44
C HIS A 321 -20.37 5.11 23.41
N LEU A 322 -19.22 4.50 23.13
CA LEU A 322 -18.29 4.98 22.11
C LEU A 322 -18.96 4.92 20.74
N ARG A 323 -19.52 3.77 20.39
CA ARG A 323 -20.20 3.56 19.12
C ARG A 323 -21.42 4.46 18.92
N SER A 324 -22.26 4.60 19.94
CA SER A 324 -23.52 5.35 19.84
C SER A 324 -23.32 6.87 19.83
N LYS A 325 -22.30 7.39 20.53
CA LYS A 325 -22.11 8.84 20.68
C LYS A 325 -20.95 9.41 19.88
N LEU A 326 -19.90 8.63 19.61
CA LEU A 326 -18.72 9.03 18.81
C LEU A 326 -18.37 7.97 17.75
N PRO A 327 -19.26 7.71 16.77
CA PRO A 327 -19.11 6.62 15.81
C PRO A 327 -17.85 6.72 14.93
N LEU A 328 -17.35 7.93 14.63
CA LEU A 328 -16.11 8.08 13.86
C LEU A 328 -14.86 7.75 14.69
N VAL A 329 -14.88 8.03 16.00
CA VAL A 329 -13.82 7.63 16.93
C VAL A 329 -13.79 6.10 17.07
N ALA A 330 -14.96 5.46 17.04
CA ALA A 330 -15.09 4.00 17.05
C ALA A 330 -14.41 3.32 15.85
N LEU A 331 -14.24 4.02 14.71
CA LEU A 331 -13.53 3.48 13.55
C LEU A 331 -12.01 3.52 13.72
N LEU A 332 -11.49 4.35 14.62
CA LEU A 332 -10.05 4.47 14.83
C LEU A 332 -9.47 3.16 15.39
N PRO A 333 -8.22 2.82 15.05
CA PRO A 333 -7.51 1.69 15.62
C PRO A 333 -7.05 2.03 17.05
N LEU A 334 -7.94 1.83 18.02
CA LEU A 334 -7.70 2.02 19.45
C LEU A 334 -7.13 0.74 20.08
N THR A 335 -6.26 0.88 21.09
CA THR A 335 -5.97 -0.25 22.00
C THR A 335 -7.19 -0.58 22.86
N PRO A 336 -7.28 -1.79 23.44
CA PRO A 336 -8.36 -2.13 24.36
C PRO A 336 -8.48 -1.14 25.53
N LEU A 337 -7.36 -0.63 26.04
CA LEU A 337 -7.32 0.36 27.11
C LEU A 337 -7.79 1.74 26.62
N GLN A 338 -7.31 2.20 25.46
CA GLN A 338 -7.81 3.44 24.85
C GLN A 338 -9.33 3.35 24.67
N GLU A 339 -9.84 2.25 24.12
CA GLU A 339 -11.27 2.05 23.90
C GLU A 339 -12.07 2.08 25.22
N ALA A 340 -11.59 1.41 26.27
CA ALA A 340 -12.21 1.42 27.59
C ALA A 340 -12.25 2.82 28.20
N HIS A 341 -11.17 3.58 28.08
CA HIS A 341 -11.10 4.94 28.60
C HIS A 341 -11.99 5.88 27.79
N VAL A 342 -11.95 5.83 26.45
CA VAL A 342 -12.86 6.60 25.59
C VAL A 342 -14.31 6.28 25.95
N HIS A 343 -14.68 5.00 26.05
CA HIS A 343 -16.03 4.59 26.41
C HIS A 343 -16.48 5.21 27.74
N THR A 344 -15.61 5.19 28.75
CA THR A 344 -15.87 5.76 30.07
C THR A 344 -16.08 7.27 30.00
N LEU A 345 -15.20 8.01 29.31
CA LEU A 345 -15.32 9.45 29.13
C LEU A 345 -16.66 9.81 28.45
N VAL A 346 -16.99 9.09 27.38
CA VAL A 346 -18.21 9.30 26.60
C VAL A 346 -19.48 8.93 27.38
N ALA A 347 -19.43 7.89 28.21
CA ALA A 347 -20.50 7.52 29.13
C ALA A 347 -20.75 8.64 30.15
N ARG A 348 -19.66 9.23 30.68
CA ARG A 348 -19.66 10.40 31.58
C ARG A 348 -19.96 11.73 30.86
N ARG A 349 -20.46 11.68 29.62
CA ARG A 349 -20.85 12.85 28.80
C ARG A 349 -19.70 13.82 28.52
N GLN A 350 -18.46 13.35 28.51
CA GLN A 350 -17.33 14.15 28.04
C GLN A 350 -17.42 14.34 26.53
N THR A 351 -16.86 15.45 26.05
CA THR A 351 -16.86 15.81 24.63
C THR A 351 -15.79 15.04 23.85
N GLN A 352 -15.93 15.00 22.52
CA GLN A 352 -14.88 14.46 21.63
C GLN A 352 -13.53 15.16 21.85
N SER A 353 -13.53 16.47 22.10
CA SER A 353 -12.29 17.23 22.38
C SER A 353 -11.58 16.82 23.67
N VAL A 354 -12.30 16.27 24.66
CA VAL A 354 -11.68 15.68 25.85
C VAL A 354 -11.05 14.33 25.49
N VAL A 355 -11.76 13.50 24.73
CA VAL A 355 -11.26 12.20 24.24
C VAL A 355 -9.98 12.37 23.41
N GLU A 356 -9.98 13.31 22.47
CA GLU A 356 -8.83 13.60 21.60
C GLU A 356 -7.59 14.00 22.39
N ARG A 357 -7.75 14.82 23.45
CA ARG A 357 -6.63 15.29 24.28
C ARG A 357 -6.14 14.25 25.30
N ALA A 358 -7.05 13.48 25.87
CA ALA A 358 -6.75 12.58 26.99
C ALA A 358 -6.35 11.16 26.56
N VAL A 359 -6.79 10.72 25.38
CA VAL A 359 -6.69 9.30 24.98
C VAL A 359 -6.03 9.09 23.63
N LEU A 360 -6.40 9.89 22.62
CA LEU A 360 -5.98 9.65 21.25
C LEU A 360 -4.55 10.14 20.99
N THR A 361 -3.85 9.45 20.10
CA THR A 361 -2.56 9.92 19.60
C THR A 361 -2.76 11.03 18.54
N PRO A 362 -1.78 11.90 18.31
CA PRO A 362 -1.83 12.91 17.25
C PRO A 362 -2.27 12.38 15.88
N ARG A 363 -1.79 11.21 15.46
CA ARG A 363 -2.22 10.56 14.21
C ARG A 363 -3.63 10.02 14.25
N GLN A 364 -4.08 9.48 15.38
CA GLN A 364 -5.48 9.08 15.55
C GLN A 364 -6.40 10.31 15.41
N VAL A 365 -6.00 11.46 15.96
CA VAL A 365 -6.71 12.74 15.78
C VAL A 365 -6.65 13.19 14.31
N ALA A 366 -5.49 13.11 13.64
CA ALA A 366 -5.36 13.44 12.23
C ALA A 366 -6.26 12.56 11.33
N LEU A 367 -6.30 11.26 11.60
CA LEU A 367 -7.15 10.31 10.90
C LEU A 367 -8.64 10.58 11.15
N LEU A 368 -8.99 10.94 12.39
CA LEU A 368 -10.35 11.35 12.75
C LEU A 368 -10.80 12.58 11.95
N ARG A 369 -9.95 13.60 11.83
CA ARG A 369 -10.25 14.79 11.01
C ARG A 369 -10.50 14.45 9.54
N ARG A 370 -9.73 13.49 8.99
CA ARG A 370 -9.96 13.02 7.61
C ARG A 370 -11.25 12.22 7.49
N LEU A 371 -11.55 11.34 8.44
CA LEU A 371 -12.82 10.61 8.52
C LEU A 371 -14.01 11.57 8.60
N GLU A 372 -13.92 12.62 9.41
CA GLU A 372 -14.94 13.67 9.52
C GLU A 372 -15.19 14.36 8.17
N ALA A 373 -14.12 14.62 7.39
CA ALA A 373 -14.23 15.25 6.07
C ALA A 373 -14.93 14.36 5.01
N VAL A 374 -14.94 13.03 5.20
CA VAL A 374 -15.56 12.07 4.28
C VAL A 374 -16.73 11.29 4.90
N ALA A 375 -17.24 11.73 6.06
CA ALA A 375 -18.18 10.97 6.88
C ALA A 375 -19.47 10.57 6.13
N ASP A 376 -19.96 11.42 5.23
CA ASP A 376 -21.15 11.15 4.40
C ASP A 376 -20.95 10.02 3.38
N ARG A 377 -19.71 9.59 3.16
CA ARG A 377 -19.30 8.66 2.08
C ARG A 377 -18.63 7.39 2.60
N VAL A 378 -18.25 7.36 3.88
CA VAL A 378 -17.68 6.18 4.53
C VAL A 378 -18.81 5.43 5.24
N PRO A 379 -19.11 4.18 4.86
CA PRO A 379 -20.02 3.32 5.60
C PRO A 379 -19.52 3.17 7.05
N HIS A 380 -20.38 3.50 8.00
CA HIS A 380 -20.14 3.33 9.43
C HIS A 380 -21.27 2.49 10.04
N ALA A 381 -21.67 1.45 9.30
CA ALA A 381 -22.70 0.52 9.74
C ALA A 381 -22.19 -0.37 10.88
N LYS A 382 -23.13 -1.08 11.53
CA LYS A 382 -22.83 -2.09 12.56
C LYS A 382 -21.72 -3.05 12.12
N ASP A 383 -21.89 -3.56 10.91
CA ASP A 383 -21.06 -4.63 10.37
C ASP A 383 -19.65 -4.13 9.98
N ASP A 384 -19.51 -2.85 9.61
CA ASP A 384 -18.22 -2.26 9.17
C ASP A 384 -17.25 -2.10 10.35
N ALA A 385 -17.75 -1.61 11.49
CA ALA A 385 -16.94 -1.50 12.70
C ALA A 385 -16.52 -2.90 13.20
N GLU A 386 -17.46 -3.85 13.21
CA GLU A 386 -17.22 -5.23 13.67
C GLU A 386 -16.18 -5.94 12.80
N ALA A 387 -16.22 -5.75 11.47
CA ALA A 387 -15.22 -6.29 10.55
C ALA A 387 -13.82 -5.69 10.78
N LEU A 388 -13.72 -4.40 11.08
CA LEU A 388 -12.45 -3.73 11.39
C LEU A 388 -11.86 -4.18 12.72
N HIS A 389 -12.69 -4.46 13.72
CA HIS A 389 -12.25 -4.92 15.05
C HIS A 389 -11.66 -6.34 15.03
N ALA A 390 -11.99 -7.17 14.05
CA ALA A 390 -11.42 -8.51 13.90
C ALA A 390 -9.97 -8.52 13.35
N LEU A 391 -9.47 -7.38 12.90
CA LEU A 391 -8.15 -7.23 12.31
C LEU A 391 -7.08 -6.90 13.36
N THR A 392 -5.81 -7.13 13.02
CA THR A 392 -4.70 -6.61 13.82
C THR A 392 -4.75 -5.07 13.86
N PRO A 393 -4.20 -4.40 14.89
CA PRO A 393 -4.17 -2.93 14.93
C PRO A 393 -3.54 -2.29 13.68
N ALA A 394 -2.50 -2.91 13.13
CA ALA A 394 -1.83 -2.45 11.91
C ALA A 394 -2.73 -2.61 10.67
N ASP A 395 -3.39 -3.75 10.51
CA ASP A 395 -4.31 -4.00 9.38
C ASP A 395 -5.55 -3.10 9.47
N ARG A 396 -6.09 -2.90 10.68
CA ARG A 396 -7.18 -1.96 10.94
C ARG A 396 -6.78 -0.54 10.54
N TRP A 397 -5.59 -0.09 10.94
CA TRP A 397 -5.05 1.21 10.54
C TRP A 397 -4.97 1.34 9.02
N GLN A 398 -4.37 0.36 8.34
CA GLN A 398 -4.21 0.38 6.88
C GLN A 398 -5.55 0.36 6.15
N ASN A 399 -6.54 -0.38 6.64
CA ASN A 399 -7.86 -0.46 6.01
C ASN A 399 -8.64 0.84 6.13
N VAL A 400 -8.65 1.45 7.33
CA VAL A 400 -9.30 2.75 7.53
C VAL A 400 -8.62 3.82 6.67
N LEU A 401 -7.29 3.83 6.64
CA LEU A 401 -6.52 4.77 5.82
C LEU A 401 -6.86 4.63 4.33
N ARG A 402 -6.87 3.40 3.80
CA ARG A 402 -7.23 3.12 2.40
C ARG A 402 -8.65 3.54 2.07
N ALA A 403 -9.60 3.28 2.97
CA ALA A 403 -11.00 3.67 2.78
C ALA A 403 -11.15 5.20 2.70
N VAL A 404 -10.46 5.92 3.59
CA VAL A 404 -10.41 7.39 3.59
C VAL A 404 -9.77 7.91 2.31
N GLU A 405 -8.60 7.39 1.92
CA GLU A 405 -7.90 7.82 0.70
C GLU A 405 -8.73 7.59 -0.57
N ALA A 406 -9.45 6.46 -0.65
CA ALA A 406 -10.37 6.20 -1.75
C ALA A 406 -11.55 7.18 -1.75
N ALA A 407 -12.12 7.49 -0.59
CA ALA A 407 -13.21 8.47 -0.46
C ALA A 407 -12.75 9.90 -0.81
N GLU A 408 -11.53 10.27 -0.42
CA GLU A 408 -10.87 11.52 -0.79
C GLU A 408 -10.60 11.59 -2.30
N ALA A 409 -10.13 10.50 -2.92
CA ALA A 409 -9.91 10.44 -4.37
C ALA A 409 -11.20 10.66 -5.18
N LEU A 410 -12.34 10.20 -4.65
CA LEU A 410 -13.67 10.48 -5.22
C LEU A 410 -14.13 11.94 -5.03
N SER A 411 -13.47 12.71 -4.15
CA SER A 411 -13.75 14.13 -3.91
C SER A 411 -12.86 15.08 -4.71
N ALA A 412 -11.75 14.58 -5.26
CA ALA A 412 -10.91 15.35 -6.16
C ALA A 412 -11.66 15.64 -7.47
N PRO A 413 -11.56 16.86 -8.05
CA PRO A 413 -12.14 17.13 -9.35
C PRO A 413 -11.56 16.12 -10.37
N PRO A 414 -12.40 15.46 -11.19
CA PRO A 414 -11.94 14.43 -12.09
C PRO A 414 -10.91 15.01 -13.06
N HIS A 415 -9.73 14.39 -13.11
CA HIS A 415 -8.76 14.69 -14.16
C HIS A 415 -9.40 14.34 -15.50
N THR A 416 -9.68 15.37 -16.31
CA THR A 416 -10.28 15.21 -17.62
C THR A 416 -9.18 15.06 -18.65
N PHE A 417 -9.16 13.95 -19.38
CA PHE A 417 -8.24 13.71 -20.48
C PHE A 417 -9.05 13.68 -21.79
N GLY A 418 -8.63 14.48 -22.77
CA GLY A 418 -9.21 14.46 -24.11
C GLY A 418 -8.53 13.41 -24.98
N PHE A 419 -9.33 12.56 -25.63
CA PHE A 419 -8.89 11.60 -26.64
C PHE A 419 -9.85 11.68 -27.83
N ASP A 420 -9.38 11.33 -29.04
CA ASP A 420 -10.23 11.27 -30.22
C ASP A 420 -11.32 10.19 -30.08
N LEU A 421 -10.96 9.04 -29.49
CA LEU A 421 -11.85 7.91 -29.20
C LEU A 421 -11.52 7.32 -27.81
N VAL A 422 -12.55 6.90 -27.07
CA VAL A 422 -12.42 6.22 -25.77
C VAL A 422 -13.29 4.97 -25.77
N TYR A 423 -12.66 3.81 -25.56
CA TYR A 423 -13.34 2.51 -25.57
C TYR A 423 -13.60 2.03 -24.15
N GLY A 424 -14.84 1.62 -23.88
CA GLY A 424 -15.22 0.95 -22.63
C GLY A 424 -14.87 -0.54 -22.63
N ILE A 425 -15.00 -1.19 -21.48
CA ILE A 425 -14.69 -2.63 -21.30
C ILE A 425 -15.51 -3.56 -22.21
N ASP A 426 -16.68 -3.11 -22.66
CA ASP A 426 -17.59 -3.87 -23.51
C ASP A 426 -17.33 -3.68 -25.01
N THR A 427 -16.27 -2.94 -25.37
CA THR A 427 -15.94 -2.68 -26.78
C THR A 427 -15.32 -3.91 -27.42
N GLU A 428 -15.90 -4.37 -28.53
CA GLU A 428 -15.39 -5.50 -29.30
C GLU A 428 -14.11 -5.15 -30.09
N GLN A 429 -13.25 -6.15 -30.31
CA GLN A 429 -12.04 -6.04 -31.15
C GLN A 429 -12.31 -5.54 -32.57
N ARG A 430 -13.50 -5.87 -33.10
CA ARG A 430 -13.93 -5.40 -34.42
C ARG A 430 -13.97 -3.87 -34.48
N CYS A 431 -14.48 -3.19 -33.45
CA CYS A 431 -14.60 -1.74 -33.43
C CYS A 431 -13.23 -1.07 -33.56
N VAL A 432 -12.24 -1.55 -32.81
CA VAL A 432 -10.86 -1.05 -32.86
C VAL A 432 -10.26 -1.22 -34.27
N TYR A 433 -10.54 -2.33 -34.94
CA TYR A 433 -10.13 -2.52 -36.34
C TYR A 433 -10.81 -1.56 -37.31
N GLU A 434 -12.12 -1.32 -37.17
CA GLU A 434 -12.86 -0.41 -38.04
C GLU A 434 -12.38 1.05 -37.92
N ASP A 435 -12.01 1.47 -36.71
CA ASP A 435 -11.61 2.84 -36.42
C ASP A 435 -10.14 3.13 -36.77
N PHE A 436 -9.22 2.16 -36.60
CA PHE A 436 -7.79 2.36 -36.89
C PHE A 436 -7.26 1.52 -38.05
N GLY A 437 -7.64 0.24 -38.11
CA GLY A 437 -7.10 -0.71 -39.07
C GLY A 437 -7.59 -0.45 -40.50
N ARG A 438 -8.91 -0.34 -40.69
CA ARG A 438 -9.51 -0.13 -42.00
C ARG A 438 -9.02 1.18 -42.67
N PRO A 439 -8.99 2.35 -42.01
CA PRO A 439 -8.50 3.58 -42.63
C PRO A 439 -7.02 3.52 -43.04
N VAL A 440 -6.17 2.89 -42.24
CA VAL A 440 -4.74 2.70 -42.57
C VAL A 440 -4.59 1.78 -43.78
N LEU A 441 -5.33 0.68 -43.81
CA LEU A 441 -5.32 -0.25 -44.95
C LEU A 441 -5.82 0.43 -46.23
N GLU A 442 -6.90 1.22 -46.16
CA GLU A 442 -7.42 1.97 -47.31
C GLU A 442 -6.38 2.95 -47.87
N ARG A 443 -5.66 3.66 -47.00
CA ARG A 443 -4.56 4.54 -47.41
C ARG A 443 -3.38 3.77 -47.99
N ALA A 444 -3.07 2.58 -47.47
CA ALA A 444 -1.99 1.74 -47.97
C ALA A 444 -2.20 1.31 -49.44
N PHE A 445 -3.44 0.97 -49.83
CA PHE A 445 -3.76 0.72 -51.25
C PHE A 445 -3.60 1.96 -52.15
N GLY A 446 -3.60 3.16 -51.55
CA GLY A 446 -3.27 4.41 -52.24
C GLY A 446 -1.76 4.75 -52.26
N GLY A 447 -0.90 3.89 -51.70
CA GLY A 447 0.56 4.10 -51.67
C GLY A 447 1.09 4.86 -50.48
N TYR A 448 0.28 5.05 -49.46
CA TYR A 448 0.71 5.71 -48.23
C TYR A 448 1.24 4.68 -47.23
N ASN A 449 2.38 4.99 -46.63
CA ASN A 449 2.86 4.21 -45.48
C ASN A 449 1.95 4.47 -44.27
N GLY A 450 1.81 3.45 -43.43
CA GLY A 450 1.01 3.51 -42.21
C GLY A 450 1.73 2.89 -41.03
N THR A 451 1.52 3.42 -39.83
CA THR A 451 2.06 2.83 -38.61
C THR A 451 1.00 2.89 -37.52
N ILE A 452 0.75 1.76 -36.86
CA ILE A 452 -0.16 1.67 -35.71
C ILE A 452 0.66 1.20 -34.51
N PHE A 453 0.60 1.97 -33.42
CA PHE A 453 1.29 1.67 -32.17
C PHE A 453 0.29 1.22 -31.11
N ALA A 454 0.58 0.10 -30.44
CA ALA A 454 -0.02 -0.26 -29.17
C ALA A 454 0.93 0.12 -28.03
N TYR A 455 0.46 0.97 -27.12
CA TYR A 455 1.23 1.52 -26.01
C TYR A 455 0.49 1.36 -24.68
N GLY A 456 1.22 1.12 -23.59
CA GLY A 456 0.66 0.96 -22.25
C GLY A 456 1.54 0.11 -21.34
N GLN A 457 1.26 0.14 -20.03
CA GLN A 457 1.96 -0.69 -19.05
C GLN A 457 1.75 -2.19 -19.30
N THR A 458 2.58 -3.03 -18.68
CA THR A 458 2.36 -4.48 -18.68
C THR A 458 0.98 -4.84 -18.11
N GLY A 459 0.29 -5.81 -18.73
CA GLY A 459 -1.07 -6.20 -18.38
C GLY A 459 -2.20 -5.33 -18.95
N SER A 460 -1.89 -4.21 -19.62
CA SER A 460 -2.93 -3.29 -20.16
C SER A 460 -3.67 -3.76 -21.42
N GLY A 461 -3.31 -4.92 -21.99
CA GLY A 461 -4.00 -5.47 -23.18
C GLY A 461 -3.42 -5.06 -24.55
N LYS A 462 -2.17 -4.58 -24.63
CA LYS A 462 -1.50 -4.26 -25.90
C LYS A 462 -1.47 -5.43 -26.90
N THR A 463 -0.88 -6.56 -26.51
CA THR A 463 -0.80 -7.77 -27.34
C THR A 463 -2.18 -8.35 -27.65
N PHE A 464 -3.13 -8.23 -26.71
CA PHE A 464 -4.52 -8.60 -26.95
C PHE A 464 -5.14 -7.73 -28.07
N SER A 465 -4.94 -6.41 -28.04
CA SER A 465 -5.45 -5.51 -29.09
C SER A 465 -4.78 -5.75 -30.45
N MET A 466 -3.48 -6.05 -30.47
CA MET A 466 -2.72 -6.25 -31.71
C MET A 466 -2.95 -7.64 -32.34
N THR A 467 -2.85 -8.70 -31.55
CA THR A 467 -2.91 -10.08 -32.04
C THR A 467 -4.24 -10.74 -31.70
N GLY A 468 -4.74 -10.52 -30.48
CA GLY A 468 -5.93 -11.18 -29.96
C GLY A 468 -5.68 -12.63 -29.57
N PHE A 469 -6.74 -13.43 -29.54
CA PHE A 469 -6.67 -14.85 -29.18
C PHE A 469 -6.73 -15.72 -30.44
N ALA A 470 -5.68 -16.50 -30.69
CA ALA A 470 -5.63 -17.41 -31.84
C ALA A 470 -6.74 -18.47 -31.75
N GLY A 471 -7.40 -18.75 -32.88
CA GLY A 471 -8.48 -19.74 -32.96
C GLY A 471 -9.87 -19.24 -32.54
N ASN A 472 -10.02 -17.96 -32.19
CA ASN A 472 -11.33 -17.33 -31.94
C ASN A 472 -11.49 -16.05 -32.77
N GLU A 473 -12.22 -16.13 -33.89
CA GLU A 473 -12.40 -15.03 -34.84
C GLU A 473 -13.02 -13.76 -34.22
N ALA A 474 -13.87 -13.91 -33.20
CA ALA A 474 -14.44 -12.76 -32.49
C ALA A 474 -13.38 -12.03 -31.62
N MET A 475 -12.37 -12.76 -31.13
CA MET A 475 -11.34 -12.25 -30.23
C MET A 475 -10.01 -11.97 -30.92
N GLU A 476 -9.95 -12.12 -32.24
CA GLU A 476 -8.81 -11.70 -33.06
C GLU A 476 -8.60 -10.19 -32.97
N GLY A 477 -7.33 -9.80 -32.86
CA GLY A 477 -6.92 -8.40 -32.77
C GLY A 477 -6.75 -7.74 -34.14
N LEU A 478 -6.02 -6.63 -34.15
CA LEU A 478 -5.82 -5.77 -35.31
C LEU A 478 -5.08 -6.46 -36.48
N ILE A 479 -3.98 -7.16 -36.22
CA ILE A 479 -3.13 -7.78 -37.25
C ILE A 479 -3.92 -8.84 -38.04
N PRO A 480 -4.53 -9.89 -37.43
CA PRO A 480 -5.26 -10.90 -38.20
C PRO A 480 -6.46 -10.33 -38.96
N ARG A 481 -7.19 -9.37 -38.38
CA ARG A 481 -8.33 -8.70 -39.05
C ARG A 481 -7.88 -7.86 -40.25
N MET A 482 -6.79 -7.12 -40.11
CA MET A 482 -6.23 -6.33 -41.20
C MET A 482 -5.75 -7.22 -42.35
N ASN A 483 -5.14 -8.36 -42.06
CA ASN A 483 -4.71 -9.32 -43.08
C ASN A 483 -5.90 -9.99 -43.80
N LYS A 484 -6.98 -10.32 -43.06
CA LYS A 484 -8.23 -10.79 -43.69
C LYS A 484 -8.73 -9.79 -44.75
N ALA A 485 -8.91 -8.54 -44.33
CA ALA A 485 -9.42 -7.50 -45.19
C ALA A 485 -8.46 -7.13 -46.34
N LEU A 486 -7.14 -7.23 -46.12
CA LEU A 486 -6.12 -7.03 -47.15
C LEU A 486 -6.34 -7.99 -48.33
N PHE A 487 -6.44 -9.29 -48.05
CA PHE A 487 -6.60 -10.29 -49.11
C PHE A 487 -7.99 -10.28 -49.74
N GLU A 488 -9.04 -10.01 -48.96
CA GLU A 488 -10.39 -9.76 -49.51
C GLU A 488 -10.37 -8.59 -50.50
N LYS A 489 -9.69 -7.48 -50.16
CA LYS A 489 -9.56 -6.32 -51.04
C LYS A 489 -8.71 -6.61 -52.27
N ILE A 490 -7.61 -7.37 -52.15
CA ILE A 490 -6.81 -7.81 -53.31
C ILE A 490 -7.66 -8.61 -54.29
N GLN A 491 -8.51 -9.52 -53.79
CA GLN A 491 -9.40 -10.32 -54.64
C GLN A 491 -10.38 -9.43 -55.41
N VAL A 492 -11.00 -8.45 -54.74
CA VAL A 492 -11.92 -7.48 -55.37
C VAL A 492 -11.20 -6.63 -56.42
N GLU A 493 -10.01 -6.10 -56.12
CA GLU A 493 -9.24 -5.28 -57.06
C GLU A 493 -8.81 -6.07 -58.30
N LYS A 494 -8.36 -7.33 -58.14
CA LYS A 494 -8.02 -8.22 -59.25
C LYS A 494 -9.23 -8.58 -60.11
N ALA A 495 -10.41 -8.74 -59.50
CA ALA A 495 -11.65 -9.01 -60.23
C ALA A 495 -12.11 -7.80 -61.05
N ASN A 496 -11.90 -6.58 -60.54
CA ASN A 496 -12.24 -5.34 -61.23
C ASN A 496 -11.26 -4.99 -62.35
N ASP A 497 -9.96 -5.26 -62.17
CA ASP A 497 -8.92 -5.00 -63.16
C ASP A 497 -7.87 -6.13 -63.19
N PRO A 498 -7.94 -7.03 -64.18
CA PRO A 498 -6.98 -8.13 -64.34
C PRO A 498 -5.53 -7.70 -64.57
N ASN A 499 -5.27 -6.42 -64.91
CA ASN A 499 -3.91 -5.90 -65.10
C ASN A 499 -3.23 -5.54 -63.77
N LYS A 500 -3.97 -5.49 -62.65
CA LYS A 500 -3.40 -5.25 -61.33
C LYS A 500 -2.82 -6.52 -60.74
N LEU A 501 -1.51 -6.52 -60.58
CA LEU A 501 -0.74 -7.58 -59.91
C LEU A 501 -0.38 -7.12 -58.50
N PHE A 502 -0.48 -8.04 -57.54
CA PHE A 502 -0.20 -7.76 -56.14
C PHE A 502 0.87 -8.73 -55.63
N LEU A 503 1.86 -8.19 -54.93
CA LEU A 503 2.85 -8.93 -54.14
C LEU A 503 2.80 -8.38 -52.70
N VAL A 504 2.54 -9.27 -51.75
CA VAL A 504 2.51 -8.94 -50.33
C VAL A 504 3.69 -9.63 -49.65
N GLU A 505 4.49 -8.85 -48.94
CA GLU A 505 5.62 -9.36 -48.16
C GLU A 505 5.44 -9.01 -46.69
N CYS A 506 5.63 -9.99 -45.82
CA CYS A 506 5.58 -9.81 -44.38
C CYS A 506 6.96 -10.02 -43.75
N SER A 507 7.30 -9.19 -42.77
CA SER A 507 8.44 -9.43 -41.88
C SER A 507 8.03 -9.22 -40.43
N PHE A 508 8.70 -9.93 -39.52
CA PHE A 508 8.41 -9.85 -38.10
C PHE A 508 9.71 -9.85 -37.31
N PHE A 509 9.94 -8.79 -36.54
CA PHE A 509 11.15 -8.67 -35.73
C PHE A 509 10.84 -8.00 -34.39
N GLU A 510 11.77 -8.13 -33.46
CA GLU A 510 11.74 -7.39 -32.21
C GLU A 510 12.98 -6.54 -32.02
N ILE A 511 12.82 -5.45 -31.26
CA ILE A 511 13.90 -4.62 -30.76
C ILE A 511 13.98 -4.84 -29.26
N TYR A 512 15.02 -5.53 -28.84
CA TYR A 512 15.32 -5.79 -27.44
C TYR A 512 16.68 -5.19 -27.11
N ASN A 513 16.73 -4.31 -26.10
CA ASN A 513 17.96 -3.66 -25.67
C ASN A 513 18.73 -2.93 -26.81
N GLU A 514 18.01 -2.23 -27.70
CA GLU A 514 18.55 -1.60 -28.92
C GLU A 514 19.25 -2.59 -29.88
N ILE A 515 18.90 -3.88 -29.83
CA ILE A 515 19.36 -4.91 -30.76
C ILE A 515 18.13 -5.46 -31.51
N ILE A 516 18.26 -5.58 -32.84
CA ILE A 516 17.17 -6.07 -33.71
C ILE A 516 17.33 -7.58 -33.88
N TYR A 517 16.26 -8.32 -33.63
CA TYR A 517 16.21 -9.77 -33.78
C TYR A 517 15.09 -10.16 -34.75
N ASP A 518 15.43 -10.96 -35.76
CA ASP A 518 14.45 -11.53 -36.69
C ASP A 518 13.64 -12.64 -36.00
N LEU A 519 12.32 -12.50 -35.99
CA LEU A 519 11.42 -13.48 -35.40
C LEU A 519 10.96 -14.54 -36.41
N LEU A 520 11.25 -14.39 -37.70
CA LEU A 520 10.93 -15.36 -38.75
C LEU A 520 12.11 -16.29 -39.09
N ASP A 521 13.29 -16.03 -38.52
CA ASP A 521 14.46 -16.88 -38.73
C ASP A 521 14.39 -18.20 -37.94
N SER A 522 14.29 -19.29 -38.70
CA SER A 522 14.27 -20.67 -38.22
C SER A 522 15.66 -21.28 -37.98
N SER A 523 16.75 -20.52 -38.17
CA SER A 523 18.11 -20.98 -37.90
C SER A 523 18.33 -21.31 -36.40
N SER A 524 19.16 -22.31 -36.10
CA SER A 524 19.35 -22.86 -34.75
C SER A 524 19.80 -21.81 -33.72
N ALA A 525 19.23 -21.84 -32.52
CA ALA A 525 19.44 -20.87 -31.43
C ALA A 525 20.91 -20.64 -30.97
N LYS A 526 21.86 -21.50 -31.38
CA LYS A 526 23.29 -21.32 -31.11
C LYS A 526 23.96 -20.28 -32.04
N ASP A 527 23.46 -20.09 -33.26
CA ASP A 527 23.98 -19.08 -34.21
C ASP A 527 23.33 -17.70 -34.01
N LYS A 528 22.16 -17.65 -33.33
CA LYS A 528 21.45 -16.41 -32.95
C LYS A 528 22.25 -15.48 -32.02
N LYS A 529 23.38 -15.93 -31.45
CA LYS A 529 23.88 -15.43 -30.17
C LYS A 529 24.94 -14.32 -30.22
N ASN A 530 25.24 -13.65 -31.34
CA ASN A 530 26.21 -12.54 -31.28
C ASN A 530 26.13 -11.38 -32.28
N LYS A 531 25.20 -11.32 -33.23
CA LYS A 531 25.05 -10.14 -34.10
C LYS A 531 23.59 -9.87 -34.41
N GLY A 532 22.95 -8.99 -33.65
CA GLY A 532 21.64 -8.48 -34.06
C GLY A 532 21.73 -7.74 -35.40
N LEU A 533 20.59 -7.57 -36.04
CA LEU A 533 20.54 -7.00 -37.38
C LEU A 533 20.90 -5.50 -37.39
N GLU A 534 21.47 -5.07 -38.50
CA GLU A 534 21.94 -3.70 -38.71
C GLU A 534 20.95 -2.88 -39.54
N ILE A 535 20.80 -1.61 -39.19
CA ILE A 535 20.01 -0.65 -39.97
C ILE A 535 20.90 -0.03 -41.04
N LYS A 536 20.47 -0.11 -42.30
CA LYS A 536 21.13 0.50 -43.45
C LYS A 536 20.20 1.49 -44.16
N GLU A 537 20.79 2.31 -45.01
CA GLU A 537 20.10 3.35 -45.79
C GLU A 537 20.36 3.09 -47.27
N HIS A 538 19.29 3.06 -48.06
CA HIS A 538 19.34 2.91 -49.52
C HIS A 538 18.69 4.13 -50.17
N SER A 539 19.24 4.58 -51.30
CA SER A 539 18.77 5.79 -52.00
C SER A 539 17.31 5.72 -52.45
N VAL A 540 16.80 4.53 -52.72
CA VAL A 540 15.42 4.30 -53.19
C VAL A 540 14.51 3.69 -52.11
N LEU A 541 15.04 2.77 -51.29
CA LEU A 541 14.23 2.04 -50.30
C LEU A 541 14.14 2.79 -48.96
N GLY A 542 14.95 3.83 -48.77
CA GLY A 542 15.09 4.52 -47.50
C GLY A 542 15.79 3.66 -46.46
N ILE A 543 15.37 3.79 -45.21
CA ILE A 543 15.92 3.01 -44.10
C ILE A 543 15.35 1.59 -44.11
N TYR A 544 16.24 0.60 -44.04
CA TYR A 544 15.86 -0.81 -43.99
C TYR A 544 16.77 -1.60 -43.03
N VAL A 545 16.28 -2.75 -42.58
CA VAL A 545 17.04 -3.68 -41.75
C VAL A 545 17.73 -4.68 -42.67
N LYS A 546 19.06 -4.70 -42.65
CA LYS A 546 19.85 -5.60 -43.49
C LYS A 546 19.70 -7.04 -42.98
N ASP A 547 19.53 -7.97 -43.91
CA ASP A 547 19.41 -9.41 -43.68
C ASP A 547 18.14 -9.82 -42.89
N LEU A 548 17.15 -8.93 -42.78
CA LEU A 548 15.82 -9.26 -42.23
C LEU A 548 15.05 -10.12 -43.25
N GLN A 549 14.46 -11.23 -42.80
CA GLN A 549 13.63 -12.07 -43.67
C GLN A 549 12.31 -11.39 -44.01
N GLU A 550 12.02 -11.33 -45.31
CA GLU A 550 10.75 -10.88 -45.87
C GLU A 550 10.12 -12.08 -46.57
N ARG A 551 8.92 -12.48 -46.12
CA ARG A 551 8.21 -13.66 -46.59
C ARG A 551 7.06 -13.22 -47.48
N VAL A 552 7.05 -13.68 -48.72
CA VAL A 552 5.90 -13.52 -49.61
C VAL A 552 4.73 -14.32 -49.05
N VAL A 553 3.56 -13.71 -48.98
CA VAL A 553 2.33 -14.33 -48.50
C VAL A 553 1.21 -14.16 -49.52
N GLU A 554 0.42 -15.21 -49.73
CA GLU A 554 -0.69 -15.21 -50.70
C GLU A 554 -2.08 -15.32 -50.04
N SER A 555 -2.10 -15.61 -48.74
CA SER A 555 -3.32 -15.86 -47.98
C SER A 555 -3.24 -15.32 -46.55
N ARG A 556 -4.40 -15.18 -45.91
CA ARG A 556 -4.48 -14.79 -44.50
C ARG A 556 -3.87 -15.87 -43.60
N GLU A 557 -4.07 -17.13 -43.97
CA GLU A 557 -3.62 -18.31 -43.24
C GLU A 557 -2.09 -18.32 -43.11
N GLU A 558 -1.37 -18.04 -44.19
CA GLU A 558 0.09 -17.91 -44.18
C GLU A 558 0.57 -16.79 -43.23
N VAL A 559 -0.16 -15.67 -43.15
CA VAL A 559 0.19 -14.60 -42.20
C VAL A 559 0.00 -15.06 -40.76
N ILE A 560 -1.08 -15.79 -40.46
CA ILE A 560 -1.30 -16.38 -39.13
C ILE A 560 -0.18 -17.36 -38.77
N GLU A 561 0.31 -18.14 -39.73
CA GLU A 561 1.47 -19.02 -39.53
C GLU A 561 2.75 -18.23 -39.19
N LEU A 562 3.04 -17.14 -39.92
CA LEU A 562 4.18 -16.26 -39.62
C LEU A 562 4.07 -15.61 -38.24
N MET A 563 2.86 -15.18 -37.85
CA MET A 563 2.61 -14.65 -36.51
C MET A 563 2.86 -15.71 -35.42
N THR A 564 2.39 -16.93 -35.65
CA THR A 564 2.58 -18.07 -34.72
C THR A 564 4.05 -18.44 -34.59
N LEU A 565 4.77 -18.51 -35.72
CA LEU A 565 6.22 -18.72 -35.75
C LEU A 565 6.95 -17.63 -34.97
N GLY A 566 6.64 -16.36 -35.26
CA GLY A 566 7.27 -15.23 -34.59
C GLY A 566 7.00 -15.21 -33.09
N ALA A 567 5.77 -15.48 -32.66
CA ALA A 567 5.41 -15.61 -31.25
C ALA A 567 6.16 -16.75 -30.55
N SER A 568 6.34 -17.90 -31.21
CA SER A 568 7.11 -19.02 -30.68
C SER A 568 8.60 -18.68 -30.53
N ASN A 569 9.19 -17.98 -31.51
CA ASN A 569 10.57 -17.53 -31.47
C ASN A 569 10.82 -16.47 -30.40
N ARG A 570 9.86 -15.54 -30.24
CA ARG A 570 9.82 -14.61 -29.11
C ARG A 570 9.80 -15.38 -27.78
N THR A 571 9.06 -16.51 -27.75
CA THR A 571 8.90 -17.36 -26.57
C THR A 571 10.15 -18.15 -26.15
N VAL A 572 10.87 -18.74 -27.11
CA VAL A 572 12.12 -19.48 -26.84
C VAL A 572 13.24 -18.54 -26.36
N GLY A 573 13.22 -17.26 -26.75
CA GLY A 573 14.05 -16.23 -26.15
C GLY A 573 13.79 -16.06 -24.64
N TYR A 574 12.53 -16.15 -24.21
CA TYR A 574 12.11 -15.94 -22.80
C TYR A 574 12.65 -17.00 -21.83
N THR A 575 12.81 -18.27 -22.25
CA THR A 575 13.25 -19.34 -21.34
C THR A 575 14.73 -19.26 -20.96
N ASN A 576 15.56 -18.52 -21.72
CA ASN A 576 17.00 -18.43 -21.48
C ASN A 576 17.44 -17.15 -20.72
N MET A 577 16.58 -16.13 -20.54
CA MET A 577 16.96 -14.85 -19.89
C MET A 577 15.91 -14.22 -18.95
N ASN A 578 14.96 -15.02 -18.42
CA ASN A 578 13.80 -14.63 -17.60
C ASN A 578 12.60 -14.10 -18.39
N SER A 579 11.43 -14.40 -17.85
CA SER A 579 10.08 -14.14 -18.36
C SER A 579 9.78 -12.65 -18.51
N GLU A 580 9.30 -12.23 -19.70
CA GLU A 580 8.05 -11.48 -19.93
C GLU A 580 8.08 -10.76 -21.31
N SER A 581 6.98 -10.83 -22.07
CA SER A 581 6.80 -10.14 -23.36
C SER A 581 6.73 -8.60 -23.25
N SER A 582 6.82 -8.07 -22.04
CA SER A 582 6.79 -6.65 -21.71
C SER A 582 8.06 -5.88 -22.09
N ARG A 583 9.15 -6.56 -22.45
CA ARG A 583 10.49 -5.93 -22.46
C ARG A 583 11.11 -5.71 -23.83
N SER A 584 10.44 -6.12 -24.90
CA SER A 584 10.85 -5.88 -26.28
C SER A 584 9.73 -5.21 -27.06
N HIS A 585 10.11 -4.33 -28.00
CA HIS A 585 9.16 -3.79 -28.98
C HIS A 585 9.05 -4.78 -30.12
N SER A 586 7.85 -5.24 -30.45
CA SER A 586 7.60 -6.13 -31.59
C SER A 586 7.00 -5.36 -32.76
N ILE A 587 7.53 -5.59 -33.96
CA ILE A 587 7.11 -4.90 -35.18
C ILE A 587 6.78 -5.94 -36.24
N PHE A 588 5.50 -6.04 -36.59
CA PHE A 588 5.03 -6.80 -37.74
C PHE A 588 4.86 -5.83 -38.92
N VAL A 589 5.57 -6.09 -40.03
CA VAL A 589 5.55 -5.22 -41.21
C VAL A 589 4.84 -5.93 -42.34
N ILE A 590 3.92 -5.23 -43.00
CA ILE A 590 3.27 -5.65 -44.23
C ILE A 590 3.69 -4.68 -45.34
N LYS A 591 4.31 -5.20 -46.39
CA LYS A 591 4.59 -4.45 -47.62
C LYS A 591 3.59 -4.87 -48.68
N ILE A 592 3.00 -3.88 -49.32
CA ILE A 592 2.05 -4.07 -50.42
C ILE A 592 2.68 -3.48 -51.67
N HIS A 593 2.97 -4.33 -52.64
CA HIS A 593 3.38 -3.93 -53.98
C HIS A 593 2.22 -4.18 -54.92
N GLN A 594 1.65 -3.10 -55.46
CA GLN A 594 0.67 -3.16 -56.52
C GLN A 594 1.33 -2.71 -57.82
N LYS A 595 1.42 -3.62 -58.79
CA LYS A 595 1.93 -3.35 -60.13
C LYS A 595 0.76 -3.29 -61.11
N ASP A 596 0.72 -2.28 -61.97
CA ASP A 596 -0.17 -2.25 -63.13
C ASP A 596 0.63 -2.74 -64.34
N SER A 597 0.20 -3.84 -64.96
CA SER A 597 0.91 -4.43 -66.10
C SER A 597 0.79 -3.59 -67.38
N SER A 598 -0.16 -2.67 -67.44
CA SER A 598 -0.40 -1.79 -68.58
C SER A 598 0.31 -0.44 -68.46
N ASP A 599 0.55 0.05 -67.24
CA ASP A 599 1.11 1.36 -66.97
C ASP A 599 1.94 1.37 -65.67
N GLU A 600 3.27 1.28 -65.80
CA GLU A 600 4.17 1.27 -64.64
C GLU A 600 4.14 2.56 -63.81
N SER A 601 3.62 3.68 -64.34
CA SER A 601 3.48 4.92 -63.57
C SER A 601 2.41 4.84 -62.47
N LYS A 602 1.53 3.83 -62.56
CA LYS A 602 0.51 3.52 -61.55
C LYS A 602 0.95 2.49 -60.53
N ASN A 603 2.23 2.09 -60.53
CA ASN A 603 2.74 1.19 -59.52
C ASN A 603 2.72 1.86 -58.15
N VAL A 604 2.22 1.12 -57.16
CA VAL A 604 2.04 1.60 -55.80
C VAL A 604 2.83 0.71 -54.86
N PHE A 605 3.54 1.34 -53.93
CA PHE A 605 4.25 0.67 -52.85
C PHE A 605 3.83 1.28 -51.52
N ALA A 606 3.45 0.44 -50.56
CA ALA A 606 3.11 0.87 -49.21
C ALA A 606 3.72 -0.07 -48.16
N LYS A 607 4.19 0.51 -47.06
CA LYS A 607 4.67 -0.18 -45.86
C LYS A 607 3.74 0.12 -44.69
N VAL A 608 3.14 -0.93 -44.13
CA VAL A 608 2.31 -0.85 -42.92
C VAL A 608 3.05 -1.49 -41.76
N ASN A 609 3.32 -0.73 -40.70
CA ASN A 609 3.98 -1.21 -39.49
C ASN A 609 2.95 -1.37 -38.36
N LEU A 610 2.86 -2.56 -37.79
CA LEU A 610 1.99 -2.90 -36.67
C LEU A 610 2.88 -3.17 -35.46
N VAL A 611 2.93 -2.20 -34.54
CA VAL A 611 3.93 -2.12 -33.47
C VAL A 611 3.31 -2.39 -32.10
N ASP A 612 3.73 -3.46 -31.44
CA ASP A 612 3.44 -3.76 -30.03
C ASP A 612 4.62 -3.29 -29.18
N LEU A 613 4.49 -2.14 -28.52
CA LEU A 613 5.57 -1.55 -27.74
C LEU A 613 5.79 -2.29 -26.42
N ALA A 614 7.01 -2.23 -25.91
CA ALA A 614 7.34 -2.67 -24.55
C ALA A 614 6.52 -1.91 -23.49
N GLY A 615 6.37 -2.51 -22.31
CA GLY A 615 5.73 -1.94 -21.14
C GLY A 615 6.36 -0.61 -20.73
N SER A 616 5.51 0.36 -20.39
CA SER A 616 5.90 1.73 -20.02
C SER A 616 6.10 1.93 -18.52
N GLU A 617 6.26 0.86 -17.74
CA GLU A 617 6.50 0.94 -16.30
C GLU A 617 7.77 1.74 -15.94
N ARG A 618 7.67 2.56 -14.89
CA ARG A 618 8.81 3.34 -14.39
C ARG A 618 9.77 2.44 -13.64
N ALA A 619 11.07 2.51 -13.95
CA ALA A 619 12.12 1.74 -13.29
C ALA A 619 12.15 1.91 -11.75
N ALA A 620 11.75 3.08 -11.24
CA ALA A 620 11.68 3.35 -9.80
C ALA A 620 10.63 2.49 -9.06
N GLY A 621 9.62 1.97 -9.77
CA GLY A 621 8.55 1.13 -9.20
C GLY A 621 8.80 -0.37 -9.29
N THR A 622 9.87 -0.82 -9.96
CA THR A 622 10.08 -2.25 -10.29
C THR A 622 11.15 -2.94 -9.45
N GLY A 623 11.86 -2.22 -8.57
CA GLY A 623 12.95 -2.79 -7.73
C GLY A 623 14.10 -3.44 -8.52
N ALA A 624 14.27 -3.08 -9.80
CA ALA A 624 15.19 -3.75 -10.71
C ALA A 624 16.65 -3.30 -10.49
N VAL A 625 17.57 -4.25 -10.32
CA VAL A 625 19.02 -4.02 -10.17
C VAL A 625 19.82 -4.60 -11.33
N GLY A 626 21.05 -4.09 -11.53
CA GLY A 626 22.02 -4.66 -12.46
C GLY A 626 21.58 -4.61 -13.94
N THR A 627 21.57 -5.77 -14.61
CA THR A 627 21.22 -5.90 -16.04
C THR A 627 19.76 -5.52 -16.32
N ARG A 628 18.83 -5.83 -15.42
CA ARG A 628 17.41 -5.48 -15.54
C ARG A 628 17.16 -3.97 -15.48
N LEU A 629 17.99 -3.23 -14.74
CA LEU A 629 17.93 -1.76 -14.70
C LEU A 629 18.37 -1.15 -16.04
N LYS A 630 19.47 -1.67 -16.62
CA LYS A 630 19.95 -1.22 -17.95
C LYS A 630 18.92 -1.49 -19.05
N GLU A 631 18.26 -2.64 -18.98
CA GLU A 631 17.18 -3.04 -19.88
C GLU A 631 15.99 -2.08 -19.79
N GLY A 632 15.47 -1.84 -18.57
CA GLY A 632 14.40 -0.87 -18.32
C GLY A 632 14.76 0.55 -18.75
N ALA A 633 16.03 0.95 -18.61
CA ALA A 633 16.51 2.24 -19.09
C ALA A 633 16.44 2.36 -20.63
N ASN A 634 16.78 1.30 -21.38
CA ASN A 634 16.73 1.34 -22.85
C ASN A 634 15.30 1.27 -23.39
N ILE A 635 14.41 0.55 -22.73
CA ILE A 635 12.96 0.58 -23.02
C ILE A 635 12.43 2.02 -22.85
N ASN A 636 12.68 2.64 -21.70
CA ASN A 636 12.23 4.00 -21.44
C ASN A 636 12.88 5.03 -22.39
N LYS A 637 14.15 4.82 -22.76
CA LYS A 637 14.85 5.68 -23.74
C LYS A 637 14.22 5.60 -25.13
N SER A 638 13.93 4.41 -25.63
CA SER A 638 13.29 4.22 -26.95
C SER A 638 11.87 4.78 -26.99
N LEU A 639 11.09 4.59 -25.93
CA LEU A 639 9.76 5.21 -25.78
C LEU A 639 9.81 6.74 -25.70
N SER A 640 10.79 7.28 -24.97
CA SER A 640 11.00 8.74 -24.90
C SER A 640 11.41 9.32 -26.25
N ALA A 641 12.29 8.62 -26.99
CA ALA A 641 12.67 9.01 -28.34
C ALA A 641 11.46 9.01 -29.29
N LEU A 642 10.59 7.99 -29.21
CA LEU A 642 9.35 7.94 -29.98
C LEU A 642 8.43 9.11 -29.66
N GLY A 643 8.20 9.41 -28.38
CA GLY A 643 7.42 10.57 -27.94
C GLY A 643 7.96 11.89 -28.51
N ASN A 644 9.29 12.07 -28.49
CA ASN A 644 9.93 13.25 -29.06
C ASN A 644 9.73 13.37 -30.58
N VAL A 645 9.79 12.26 -31.32
CA VAL A 645 9.52 12.24 -32.77
C VAL A 645 8.05 12.60 -33.06
N ILE A 646 7.11 12.02 -32.32
CA ILE A 646 5.67 12.31 -32.49
C ILE A 646 5.39 13.79 -32.19
N ASN A 647 5.92 14.33 -31.09
CA ASN A 647 5.72 15.73 -30.72
C ASN A 647 6.29 16.69 -31.79
N ALA A 648 7.47 16.39 -32.33
CA ALA A 648 8.06 17.19 -33.41
C ALA A 648 7.21 17.14 -34.68
N LEU A 649 6.69 15.97 -35.05
CA LEU A 649 5.79 15.81 -36.21
C LEU A 649 4.48 16.58 -36.05
N VAL A 650 3.89 16.56 -34.85
CA VAL A 650 2.66 17.30 -34.54
C VAL A 650 2.90 18.81 -34.62
N GLU A 651 4.02 19.29 -34.09
CA GLU A 651 4.39 20.72 -34.17
C GLU A 651 4.64 21.18 -35.62
N ASP A 652 5.30 20.35 -36.42
CA ASP A 652 5.50 20.62 -37.86
C ASP A 652 4.16 20.70 -38.60
N ALA A 653 3.24 19.77 -38.32
CA ALA A 653 1.90 19.76 -38.93
C ALA A 653 1.05 20.96 -38.49
N ARG A 654 1.17 21.39 -37.22
CA ARG A 654 0.42 22.52 -36.65
C ARG A 654 0.93 23.88 -37.13
N THR A 655 2.25 24.04 -37.22
CA THR A 655 2.89 25.34 -37.53
C THR A 655 3.25 25.51 -39.00
N GLY A 656 3.29 24.41 -39.77
CA GLY A 656 3.78 24.38 -41.15
C GLY A 656 5.29 24.62 -41.29
N LYS A 657 6.03 24.77 -40.19
CA LYS A 657 7.48 24.97 -40.18
C LYS A 657 8.17 23.63 -39.97
N LYS A 658 9.08 23.26 -40.86
CA LYS A 658 9.88 22.04 -40.72
C LYS A 658 10.90 22.20 -39.58
N SER A 659 10.82 21.36 -38.55
CA SER A 659 11.78 21.28 -37.46
C SER A 659 12.69 20.05 -37.60
N PHE A 660 13.73 19.97 -36.77
CA PHE A 660 14.59 18.79 -36.73
C PHE A 660 13.86 17.65 -36.01
N ILE A 661 13.59 16.55 -36.73
CA ILE A 661 12.93 15.38 -36.17
C ILE A 661 13.97 14.33 -35.77
N PRO A 662 14.04 13.92 -34.49
CA PRO A 662 15.13 13.11 -33.96
C PRO A 662 14.98 11.60 -34.23
N TYR A 663 14.72 11.20 -35.49
CA TYR A 663 14.54 9.79 -35.89
C TYR A 663 15.70 8.88 -35.49
N ARG A 664 16.91 9.41 -35.38
CA ARG A 664 18.14 8.66 -35.07
C ARG A 664 18.35 8.37 -33.58
N ASN A 665 17.51 8.89 -32.68
CA ASN A 665 17.71 8.77 -31.23
C ASN A 665 17.42 7.37 -30.66
N SER A 666 16.76 6.50 -31.43
CA SER A 666 16.58 5.07 -31.11
C SER A 666 16.54 4.25 -32.39
N LYS A 667 16.80 2.94 -32.31
CA LYS A 667 16.58 2.04 -33.46
C LYS A 667 15.11 1.95 -33.85
N LEU A 668 14.19 2.00 -32.87
CA LEU A 668 12.74 1.98 -33.11
C LEU A 668 12.31 3.12 -34.03
N THR A 669 12.65 4.37 -33.67
CA THR A 669 12.29 5.56 -34.46
C THR A 669 13.04 5.68 -35.78
N ARG A 670 14.10 4.90 -35.97
CA ARG A 670 14.90 4.93 -37.20
C ARG A 670 14.38 3.93 -38.24
N VAL A 671 13.83 2.79 -37.80
CA VAL A 671 13.33 1.72 -38.69
C VAL A 671 11.90 1.98 -39.19
N LEU A 672 11.10 2.66 -38.37
CA LEU A 672 9.76 3.12 -38.70
C LEU A 672 9.85 4.37 -39.59
#